data_AF-A0A950RPL3-F1
#
_entry.id   AF-A0A950RPL3-F1
#
_cell.length_a   1.000
_cell.length_b   1.000
_cell.length_c   1.000
_cell.angle_alpha   90.00
_cell.angle_beta   90.00
_cell.angle_gamma   90.00
#
_symmetry.space_group_name_H-M   'P 1'
#
loop_
_entity.id
_entity.type
_entity.pdbx_description
1 polymer ?
#
loop_
_entity_poly.entity_id
_entity_poly.type
_entity_poly.pdbx_seq_one_letter_code
_entity_poly.pdbx_strand_id
1 'polypeptide(L)'
;PALAYEANVTGGGRGRWTWDQKRPRFIGEDWFLSGNHPELATLGGPAAFGGKTAALPAAGLLISLCQQGYRWADYGAWHFWMSQGDADNSQYRYFAPRAALCRQWDWTFGAGQAVPRTIGIFNDTHDEDPITFTWTLNLAGRQVARDSKEYQVAPGTHQVVPITLPLPAVPARAEGELVLTLAVKGREVFHDTRAVSILNTVGNLPEGLTRLGALDVLVFDPSGTVGEFLKSRGVRFTPVTRLAHLPASGKLLIVGQDAVSPAESTSTTLAAWAAPGRVVLVLEQQNPLRYQALPAEVEATSVAGRIAFPEDLTHPAFHGLEAKDFFTWGEDEILFRHAYGKPGRGAKSLVQGGPSLQNSALVEVPTGKGLLLLCQLTVGAKLPANAVAQQLLLNLAAYGAGYQQTFRPVVAVVEGDPQLARTLDAIGLQARRTADPLEALRRPGDLAILAATPENLKKLADNLPALNAFTAGGGWVIFHGLTPAGLDSYNKIVGWEHMIRPFGGTPTLTNHGARSLERVTLPARPDPLLAGLGTSDVTLYSSTQMFPWAAGNFVASDEFSYVIDYDEVAPFAKSSFPNYGNITNGFVSADGWPLIINVPVPRDGRPLEVPIELPKSQTLVEFTWIGNTMYWPQTRVNLLFEGDREHPASYEVKPNDEPQVLPIQPPRTVRKLTLEVAGWQEVPGKGALIGIDNIYLKAQRPPEFYEKVKPMLNIGGLMHYPRGRGGLVLCNLLFQEHEEVPENAAKKQKILTTLLRNLQAPFAGARTVIAGANLVYTPLDLSHQANQYRDEKGWFGDSRFSFRDLPTGKHKLAGVTYDIYHFPTSPVPTVVMLKGPNVPGRLPRKVSGMPVHRRADALFFLQTARIDRPLSAQERKENRRPELFRYVIHYSDGTTEVVPVHSETDVGDYRQEKPQALPGAALAWTRRYPGTSLSAAVYAMQWNNPHPEKEVATID
;
A
#
# COMPACT_ATOMS: atom_id res chain seq x y z
N PRO A 1 -21.28 -3.66 -3.34
CA PRO A 1 -22.64 -3.08 -3.46
C PRO A 1 -23.71 -4.07 -3.00
N ALA A 2 -23.53 -5.35 -3.34
CA ALA A 2 -24.39 -6.48 -2.94
C ALA A 2 -24.77 -6.54 -1.45
N LEU A 3 -23.88 -6.17 -0.53
CA LEU A 3 -24.19 -6.14 0.91
C LEU A 3 -25.33 -5.17 1.26
N ALA A 4 -25.53 -4.11 0.47
CA ALA A 4 -26.66 -3.18 0.65
C ALA A 4 -27.96 -3.71 0.02
N TYR A 5 -27.88 -4.75 -0.82
CA TYR A 5 -29.04 -5.41 -1.46
C TYR A 5 -29.60 -6.57 -0.63
N GLU A 6 -28.88 -7.05 0.39
CA GLU A 6 -29.31 -8.15 1.23
C GLU A 6 -30.27 -7.68 2.33
N ALA A 7 -31.22 -8.54 2.70
CA ALA A 7 -32.11 -8.30 3.84
C ALA A 7 -31.28 -8.30 5.14
N ASN A 8 -30.80 -7.13 5.57
CA ASN A 8 -30.01 -6.96 6.79
C ASN A 8 -30.90 -7.04 8.04
N VAL A 9 -31.50 -8.20 8.30
CA VAL A 9 -32.64 -8.36 9.24
C VAL A 9 -32.35 -7.93 10.68
N THR A 10 -31.08 -7.86 11.09
CA THR A 10 -30.66 -7.40 12.43
C THR A 10 -30.08 -5.98 12.44
N GLY A 11 -29.88 -5.36 11.27
CA GLY A 11 -29.31 -4.02 11.13
C GLY A 11 -30.14 -2.92 11.78
N GLY A 12 -29.47 -1.94 12.41
CA GLY A 12 -30.11 -0.84 13.15
C GLY A 12 -30.55 -1.19 14.58
N GLY A 13 -30.75 -2.48 14.89
CA GLY A 13 -31.18 -2.93 16.23
C GLY A 13 -30.05 -3.19 17.23
N ARG A 14 -28.76 -3.09 16.82
CA ARG A 14 -27.60 -3.57 17.60
C ARG A 14 -27.79 -5.00 18.14
N GLY A 15 -28.45 -5.87 17.35
CA GLY A 15 -28.78 -7.25 17.73
C GLY A 15 -29.97 -7.43 18.68
N ARG A 16 -30.70 -6.36 19.03
CA ARG A 16 -31.85 -6.41 19.96
C ARG A 16 -33.17 -6.83 19.30
N TRP A 17 -33.29 -6.66 17.98
CA TRP A 17 -34.52 -6.93 17.23
C TRP A 17 -34.16 -7.52 15.86
N THR A 18 -35.02 -8.40 15.35
CA THR A 18 -34.91 -9.01 14.02
C THR A 18 -36.16 -8.67 13.21
N TRP A 19 -35.98 -8.03 12.06
CA TRP A 19 -37.06 -7.70 11.13
C TRP A 19 -37.60 -8.97 10.46
N ASP A 20 -38.91 -9.18 10.56
CA ASP A 20 -39.61 -10.34 10.02
C ASP A 20 -39.90 -10.26 8.51
N GLN A 21 -39.52 -9.15 7.86
CA GLN A 21 -39.73 -8.84 6.45
C GLN A 21 -41.21 -8.78 6.03
N LYS A 22 -42.15 -8.71 6.97
CA LYS A 22 -43.59 -8.62 6.68
C LYS A 22 -44.12 -7.20 6.60
N ARG A 23 -43.33 -6.23 7.06
CA ARG A 23 -43.71 -4.81 7.14
C ARG A 23 -42.64 -3.95 6.46
N PRO A 24 -43.00 -2.81 5.86
CA PRO A 24 -42.02 -1.87 5.33
C PRO A 24 -40.95 -1.52 6.37
N ARG A 25 -39.69 -1.45 5.94
CA ARG A 25 -38.58 -1.09 6.81
C ARG A 25 -38.21 0.38 6.64
N PHE A 26 -38.04 1.05 7.77
CA PHE A 26 -37.42 2.37 7.85
C PHE A 26 -36.08 2.24 8.59
N ILE A 27 -34.97 2.67 7.97
CA ILE A 27 -33.71 2.84 8.69
C ILE A 27 -33.57 4.30 9.12
N GLY A 28 -33.62 4.56 10.43
CA GLY A 28 -33.21 5.85 11.00
C GLY A 28 -31.70 5.93 11.20
N GLU A 29 -31.16 7.16 11.23
CA GLU A 29 -29.74 7.51 11.47
C GLU A 29 -28.71 6.49 10.96
N ASP A 30 -28.72 6.23 9.66
CA ASP A 30 -27.72 5.37 9.03
C ASP A 30 -26.51 6.20 8.60
N TRP A 31 -25.30 5.72 8.92
CA TRP A 31 -24.02 6.35 8.58
C TRP A 31 -23.88 7.84 8.95
N PHE A 32 -23.14 8.10 10.03
CA PHE A 32 -22.69 9.44 10.39
C PHE A 32 -21.45 9.81 9.55
N LEU A 33 -21.59 10.77 8.62
CA LEU A 33 -20.52 11.20 7.70
C LEU A 33 -19.91 12.57 8.03
N SER A 34 -20.36 13.20 9.11
CA SER A 34 -19.81 14.50 9.51
C SER A 34 -18.45 14.33 10.19
N GLY A 35 -17.38 14.82 9.56
CA GLY A 35 -16.03 14.82 10.13
C GLY A 35 -15.01 14.19 9.19
N ASN A 36 -13.89 13.72 9.76
CA ASN A 36 -12.84 13.04 9.00
C ASN A 36 -13.01 11.51 9.14
N HIS A 37 -13.16 10.82 8.02
CA HIS A 37 -13.45 9.39 7.94
C HIS A 37 -12.38 8.64 7.11
N PRO A 38 -11.15 8.48 7.62
CA PRO A 38 -10.07 7.79 6.91
C PRO A 38 -10.40 6.33 6.56
N GLU A 39 -11.34 5.69 7.25
CA GLU A 39 -11.86 4.36 6.94
C GLU A 39 -12.50 4.27 5.54
N LEU A 40 -12.95 5.40 4.99
CA LEU A 40 -13.44 5.51 3.60
C LEU A 40 -12.35 5.25 2.55
N ALA A 41 -11.07 5.14 2.95
CA ALA A 41 -9.99 4.70 2.08
C ALA A 41 -10.26 3.32 1.44
N THR A 42 -11.10 2.49 2.08
CA THR A 42 -11.56 1.21 1.49
C THR A 42 -12.34 1.43 0.18
N LEU A 43 -12.98 2.59 0.01
CA LEU A 43 -13.78 2.96 -1.16
C LEU A 43 -13.07 3.99 -2.05
N GLY A 44 -12.44 5.00 -1.46
CA GLY A 44 -11.79 6.12 -2.15
C GLY A 44 -10.30 5.94 -2.41
N GLY A 45 -9.70 4.86 -1.91
CA GLY A 45 -8.28 4.62 -2.02
C GLY A 45 -7.45 5.62 -1.21
N PRO A 46 -6.17 5.82 -1.58
CA PRO A 46 -5.23 6.63 -0.79
C PRO A 46 -5.67 8.08 -0.59
N ALA A 47 -6.48 8.62 -1.50
CA ALA A 47 -6.97 10.00 -1.43
C ALA A 47 -7.77 10.28 -0.16
N ALA A 48 -8.50 9.29 0.37
CA ALA A 48 -9.31 9.47 1.58
C ALA A 48 -8.48 9.77 2.85
N PHE A 49 -7.17 9.50 2.83
CA PHE A 49 -6.28 9.90 3.93
C PHE A 49 -5.92 11.38 3.92
N GLY A 50 -6.29 12.12 2.88
CA GLY A 50 -6.03 13.56 2.75
C GLY A 50 -6.90 14.47 3.63
N GLY A 51 -7.77 13.90 4.48
CA GLY A 51 -8.72 14.62 5.32
C GLY A 51 -10.13 14.67 4.74
N LYS A 52 -11.04 15.40 5.41
CA LYS A 52 -12.48 15.45 5.08
C LYS A 52 -12.74 15.72 3.59
N THR A 53 -12.19 16.81 3.05
CA THR A 53 -12.41 17.22 1.65
C THR A 53 -11.98 16.16 0.66
N ALA A 54 -10.83 15.52 0.89
CA ALA A 54 -10.30 14.49 0.01
C ALA A 54 -11.12 13.17 0.08
N ALA A 55 -11.85 12.95 1.17
CA ALA A 55 -12.73 11.80 1.35
C ALA A 55 -14.16 12.01 0.78
N LEU A 56 -14.55 13.24 0.39
CA LEU A 56 -15.91 13.52 -0.11
C LEU A 56 -16.35 12.65 -1.29
N PRO A 57 -15.50 12.35 -2.30
CA PRO A 57 -15.90 11.45 -3.38
C PRO A 57 -16.15 10.01 -2.89
N ALA A 58 -15.40 9.56 -1.88
CA ALA A 58 -15.60 8.25 -1.27
C ALA A 58 -16.91 8.19 -0.46
N ALA A 59 -17.24 9.29 0.23
CA ALA A 59 -18.51 9.45 0.93
C ALA A 59 -19.70 9.47 -0.05
N GLY A 60 -19.60 10.25 -1.14
CA GLY A 60 -20.59 10.28 -2.22
C GLY A 60 -20.82 8.91 -2.85
N LEU A 61 -19.74 8.15 -3.10
CA LEU A 61 -19.81 6.77 -3.56
C LEU A 61 -20.49 5.84 -2.53
N LEU A 62 -20.15 5.92 -1.25
CA LEU A 62 -20.80 5.13 -0.19
C LEU A 62 -22.31 5.39 -0.16
N ILE A 63 -22.72 6.65 -0.15
CA ILE A 63 -24.13 7.04 -0.14
C ILE A 63 -24.82 6.52 -1.41
N SER A 64 -24.18 6.67 -2.56
CA SER A 64 -24.71 6.15 -3.83
C SER A 64 -24.91 4.63 -3.79
N LEU A 65 -23.98 3.90 -3.19
CA LEU A 65 -24.07 2.44 -3.01
C LEU A 65 -25.23 2.07 -2.08
N CYS A 66 -25.35 2.73 -0.93
CA CYS A 66 -26.43 2.49 0.03
C CYS A 66 -27.80 2.88 -0.53
N GLN A 67 -27.93 4.05 -1.15
CA GLN A 67 -29.17 4.54 -1.75
C GLN A 67 -29.71 3.58 -2.82
N GLN A 68 -28.85 3.15 -3.74
CA GLN A 68 -29.22 2.17 -4.76
C GLN A 68 -29.49 0.81 -4.11
N GLY A 69 -28.68 0.45 -3.10
CA GLY A 69 -28.85 -0.65 -2.16
C GLY A 69 -30.28 -0.85 -1.69
N TYR A 70 -30.72 0.14 -0.94
CA TYR A 70 -31.97 0.12 -0.19
C TYR A 70 -33.19 0.13 -1.11
N ARG A 71 -33.11 0.81 -2.27
CA ARG A 71 -34.14 0.71 -3.32
C ARG A 71 -34.28 -0.71 -3.87
N TRP A 72 -33.17 -1.37 -4.20
CA TRP A 72 -33.19 -2.75 -4.70
C TRP A 72 -33.65 -3.77 -3.66
N ALA A 73 -33.53 -3.44 -2.38
CA ALA A 73 -33.95 -4.29 -1.27
C ALA A 73 -35.34 -3.91 -0.70
N ASP A 74 -36.12 -3.10 -1.43
CA ASP A 74 -37.48 -2.68 -1.09
C ASP A 74 -37.61 -2.04 0.31
N TYR A 75 -36.60 -1.27 0.73
CA TYR A 75 -36.72 -0.43 1.92
C TYR A 75 -37.76 0.66 1.67
N GLY A 76 -38.64 0.90 2.65
CA GLY A 76 -39.70 1.90 2.50
C GLY A 76 -39.23 3.33 2.73
N ALA A 77 -38.18 3.51 3.54
CA ALA A 77 -37.51 4.80 3.76
C ALA A 77 -36.15 4.59 4.43
N TRP A 78 -35.28 5.60 4.38
CA TRP A 78 -34.06 5.67 5.17
C TRP A 78 -33.59 7.13 5.32
N HIS A 79 -32.73 7.37 6.31
CA HIS A 79 -32.11 8.68 6.54
C HIS A 79 -30.60 8.52 6.74
N PHE A 80 -29.82 9.15 5.87
CA PHE A 80 -28.38 9.28 6.05
C PHE A 80 -28.06 10.48 6.95
N TRP A 81 -27.29 10.29 8.03
CA TRP A 81 -26.92 11.41 8.89
C TRP A 81 -25.75 12.19 8.30
N MET A 82 -26.07 13.16 7.44
CA MET A 82 -25.10 13.97 6.72
C MET A 82 -25.60 15.40 6.47
N SER A 83 -24.67 16.35 6.38
CA SER A 83 -24.91 17.70 5.88
C SER A 83 -24.68 17.79 4.38
N GLN A 84 -25.08 18.90 3.75
CA GLN A 84 -24.93 19.10 2.29
C GLN A 84 -23.47 18.96 1.82
N GLY A 85 -22.50 19.40 2.64
CA GLY A 85 -21.06 19.34 2.34
C GLY A 85 -20.33 18.10 2.86
N ASP A 86 -21.05 17.06 3.32
CA ASP A 86 -20.41 15.81 3.78
C ASP A 86 -20.19 14.78 2.65
N ALA A 87 -20.50 15.15 1.40
CA ALA A 87 -20.18 14.41 0.17
C ALA A 87 -19.98 15.37 -1.01
N ASP A 88 -19.52 14.85 -2.16
CA ASP A 88 -19.14 15.64 -3.36
C ASP A 88 -20.30 16.04 -4.29
N ASN A 89 -21.53 16.05 -3.77
CA ASN A 89 -22.80 16.22 -4.49
C ASN A 89 -23.21 15.07 -5.43
N SER A 90 -22.37 14.05 -5.63
CA SER A 90 -22.73 12.89 -6.46
C SER A 90 -23.92 12.09 -5.91
N GLN A 91 -24.16 12.16 -4.60
CA GLN A 91 -25.26 11.48 -3.91
C GLN A 91 -26.65 11.90 -4.40
N TYR A 92 -26.83 13.18 -4.75
CA TYR A 92 -28.15 13.74 -5.07
C TYR A 92 -28.77 13.13 -6.31
N ARG A 93 -27.95 12.66 -7.27
CA ARG A 93 -28.42 11.95 -8.47
C ARG A 93 -29.33 10.79 -8.09
N TYR A 94 -28.96 10.03 -7.07
CA TYR A 94 -29.69 8.83 -6.67
C TYR A 94 -30.82 9.11 -5.67
N PHE A 95 -30.96 10.37 -5.21
CA PHE A 95 -32.12 10.84 -4.44
C PHE A 95 -33.29 11.25 -5.34
N ALA A 96 -33.11 11.26 -6.67
CA ALA A 96 -34.18 11.55 -7.61
C ALA A 96 -35.42 10.68 -7.34
N PRO A 97 -36.63 11.25 -7.24
CA PRO A 97 -37.86 10.51 -6.95
C PRO A 97 -38.22 9.46 -8.02
N ARG A 98 -37.77 9.67 -9.25
CA ARG A 98 -37.82 8.67 -10.32
C ARG A 98 -36.40 8.40 -10.76
N ALA A 99 -36.00 7.14 -10.84
CA ALA A 99 -34.61 6.79 -11.18
C ALA A 99 -34.52 5.48 -11.95
N ALA A 100 -33.57 5.41 -12.88
CA ALA A 100 -33.16 4.17 -13.55
C ALA A 100 -31.83 3.71 -12.97
N LEU A 101 -31.83 2.58 -12.26
CA LEU A 101 -30.65 2.09 -11.54
C LEU A 101 -30.19 0.75 -12.09
N CYS A 102 -28.92 0.69 -12.53
CA CYS A 102 -28.28 -0.57 -12.90
C CYS A 102 -27.90 -1.37 -11.66
N ARG A 103 -28.24 -2.65 -11.62
CA ARG A 103 -27.91 -3.54 -10.50
C ARG A 103 -26.43 -3.91 -10.45
N GLN A 104 -25.80 -4.10 -11.61
CA GLN A 104 -24.40 -4.49 -11.74
C GLN A 104 -23.47 -3.27 -11.64
N TRP A 105 -22.26 -3.49 -11.10
CA TRP A 105 -21.26 -2.44 -10.83
C TRP A 105 -19.93 -2.63 -11.56
N ASP A 106 -19.78 -3.70 -12.33
CA ASP A 106 -18.64 -3.91 -13.21
C ASP A 106 -18.80 -3.09 -14.50
N TRP A 107 -17.72 -2.46 -14.99
CA TRP A 107 -17.79 -1.52 -16.13
C TRP A 107 -16.67 -1.68 -17.16
N THR A 108 -15.84 -2.72 -17.03
CA THR A 108 -14.78 -3.03 -18.00
C THR A 108 -14.99 -4.43 -18.57
N PHE A 109 -15.08 -4.52 -19.89
CA PHE A 109 -15.55 -5.73 -20.59
C PHE A 109 -14.67 -6.13 -21.77
N GLY A 110 -14.90 -7.33 -22.31
CA GLY A 110 -14.22 -7.80 -23.50
C GLY A 110 -14.83 -7.23 -24.79
N ALA A 111 -13.97 -7.00 -25.78
CA ALA A 111 -14.38 -6.65 -27.13
C ALA A 111 -15.33 -7.70 -27.73
N GLY A 112 -16.43 -7.26 -28.37
CA GLY A 112 -17.41 -8.16 -28.99
C GLY A 112 -18.38 -8.84 -28.01
N GLN A 113 -18.29 -8.57 -26.71
CA GLN A 113 -19.13 -9.22 -25.70
C GLN A 113 -20.57 -8.67 -25.71
N ALA A 114 -21.54 -9.57 -25.53
CA ALA A 114 -22.91 -9.20 -25.18
C ALA A 114 -23.02 -9.15 -23.65
N VAL A 115 -23.24 -7.96 -23.09
CA VAL A 115 -23.17 -7.74 -21.64
C VAL A 115 -24.58 -7.52 -21.06
N PRO A 116 -25.12 -8.48 -20.29
CA PRO A 116 -26.45 -8.34 -19.69
C PRO A 116 -26.41 -7.31 -18.55
N ARG A 117 -27.44 -6.47 -18.46
CA ARG A 117 -27.64 -5.48 -17.38
C ARG A 117 -29.08 -5.54 -16.89
N THR A 118 -29.26 -5.39 -15.59
CA THR A 118 -30.57 -5.37 -14.94
C THR A 118 -30.85 -3.96 -14.46
N ILE A 119 -31.84 -3.30 -15.08
CA ILE A 119 -32.22 -1.92 -14.74
C ILE A 119 -33.51 -1.94 -13.93
N GLY A 120 -33.52 -1.31 -12.77
CA GLY A 120 -34.74 -1.01 -12.03
C GLY A 120 -35.20 0.40 -12.36
N ILE A 121 -36.43 0.55 -12.86
CA ILE A 121 -37.10 1.85 -13.04
C ILE A 121 -37.97 2.07 -11.81
N PHE A 122 -37.55 2.98 -10.93
CA PHE A 122 -38.20 3.28 -9.66
C PHE A 122 -39.10 4.51 -9.79
N ASN A 123 -40.29 4.45 -9.19
CA ASN A 123 -41.21 5.58 -9.08
C ASN A 123 -41.60 5.82 -7.60
N ASP A 124 -40.82 6.64 -6.90
CA ASP A 124 -41.08 7.01 -5.50
C ASP A 124 -42.05 8.22 -5.38
N THR A 125 -42.68 8.64 -6.48
CA THR A 125 -43.66 9.73 -6.49
C THR A 125 -45.08 9.22 -6.22
N HIS A 126 -46.03 10.14 -6.04
CA HIS A 126 -47.46 9.81 -5.99
C HIS A 126 -48.13 9.81 -7.38
N ASP A 127 -47.43 10.21 -8.43
CA ASP A 127 -48.02 10.34 -9.76
C ASP A 127 -47.77 9.09 -10.61
N GLU A 128 -48.80 8.72 -11.38
CA GLU A 128 -48.83 7.55 -12.27
C GLU A 128 -48.48 7.89 -13.73
N ASP A 129 -47.94 9.08 -14.00
CA ASP A 129 -47.54 9.48 -15.35
C ASP A 129 -46.59 8.43 -15.98
N PRO A 130 -46.81 8.04 -17.25
CA PRO A 130 -45.92 7.12 -17.95
C PRO A 130 -44.47 7.63 -17.97
N ILE A 131 -43.52 6.71 -17.80
CA ILE A 131 -42.10 7.00 -17.74
C ILE A 131 -41.44 6.45 -19.02
N THR A 132 -40.87 7.32 -19.84
CA THR A 132 -40.01 6.91 -20.95
C THR A 132 -38.62 6.66 -20.43
N PHE A 133 -38.15 5.40 -20.48
CA PHE A 133 -36.78 5.04 -20.19
C PHE A 133 -35.99 4.91 -21.50
N THR A 134 -34.86 5.62 -21.58
CA THR A 134 -33.89 5.50 -22.67
C THR A 134 -32.55 5.08 -22.11
N TRP A 135 -31.88 4.16 -22.80
CA TRP A 135 -30.45 3.91 -22.58
C TRP A 135 -29.68 4.11 -23.88
N THR A 136 -28.48 4.67 -23.77
CA THR A 136 -27.59 4.93 -24.90
C THR A 136 -26.17 4.51 -24.55
N LEU A 137 -25.56 3.68 -25.40
CA LEU A 137 -24.15 3.33 -25.31
C LEU A 137 -23.36 4.19 -26.31
N ASN A 138 -22.49 5.03 -25.79
CA ASN A 138 -21.58 5.86 -26.57
C ASN A 138 -20.15 5.33 -26.43
N LEU A 139 -19.39 5.26 -27.52
CA LEU A 139 -17.97 4.89 -27.53
C LEU A 139 -17.21 5.90 -28.39
N ALA A 140 -16.08 6.42 -27.86
CA ALA A 140 -15.29 7.46 -28.52
C ALA A 140 -16.15 8.64 -29.04
N GLY A 141 -17.14 9.07 -28.25
CA GLY A 141 -18.06 10.17 -28.59
C GLY A 141 -19.12 9.85 -29.66
N ARG A 142 -19.25 8.58 -30.09
CA ARG A 142 -20.25 8.15 -31.08
C ARG A 142 -21.27 7.20 -30.45
N GLN A 143 -22.53 7.35 -30.81
CA GLN A 143 -23.59 6.43 -30.41
C GLN A 143 -23.41 5.08 -31.12
N VAL A 144 -23.32 4.01 -30.34
CA VAL A 144 -23.14 2.64 -30.83
C VAL A 144 -24.43 1.82 -30.69
N ALA A 145 -25.18 2.04 -29.61
CA ALA A 145 -26.48 1.42 -29.42
C ALA A 145 -27.40 2.34 -28.63
N ARG A 146 -28.71 2.23 -28.87
CA ARG A 146 -29.75 2.96 -28.15
C ARG A 146 -31.04 2.18 -28.18
N ASP A 147 -31.79 2.24 -27.10
CA ASP A 147 -33.20 1.83 -27.06
C ASP A 147 -34.00 2.80 -26.18
N SER A 148 -35.30 2.92 -26.45
CA SER A 148 -36.21 3.83 -25.76
C SER A 148 -37.60 3.22 -25.70
N LYS A 149 -38.14 3.09 -24.49
CA LYS A 149 -39.46 2.49 -24.27
C LYS A 149 -40.20 3.15 -23.12
N GLU A 150 -41.51 3.24 -23.25
CA GLU A 150 -42.39 3.74 -22.21
C GLU A 150 -42.82 2.61 -21.26
N TYR A 151 -42.89 2.92 -19.98
CA TYR A 151 -43.24 2.02 -18.90
C TYR A 151 -44.29 2.66 -17.98
N GLN A 152 -45.27 1.86 -17.57
CA GLN A 152 -46.26 2.23 -16.56
C GLN A 152 -45.78 1.70 -15.20
N VAL A 153 -45.17 2.56 -14.38
CA VAL A 153 -44.65 2.18 -13.06
C VAL A 153 -45.51 2.84 -11.99
N ALA A 154 -46.22 2.03 -11.18
CA ALA A 154 -47.13 2.54 -10.18
C ALA A 154 -46.39 3.35 -9.08
N PRO A 155 -47.04 4.34 -8.46
CA PRO A 155 -46.52 5.06 -7.29
C PRO A 155 -45.98 4.14 -6.19
N GLY A 156 -44.78 4.43 -5.69
CA GLY A 156 -44.11 3.66 -4.64
C GLY A 156 -43.63 2.26 -5.07
N THR A 157 -43.54 1.99 -6.37
CA THR A 157 -43.11 0.68 -6.90
C THR A 157 -41.96 0.81 -7.89
N HIS A 158 -41.46 -0.32 -8.37
CA HIS A 158 -40.44 -0.36 -9.40
C HIS A 158 -40.74 -1.43 -10.45
N GLN A 159 -40.17 -1.26 -11.65
CA GLN A 159 -40.19 -2.26 -12.71
C GLN A 159 -38.77 -2.67 -13.08
N VAL A 160 -38.51 -3.98 -13.12
CA VAL A 160 -37.20 -4.53 -13.52
C VAL A 160 -37.19 -4.82 -15.01
N VAL A 161 -36.18 -4.27 -15.70
CA VAL A 161 -35.98 -4.37 -17.14
C VAL A 161 -34.60 -4.95 -17.43
N PRO A 162 -34.50 -6.14 -18.06
CA PRO A 162 -33.24 -6.63 -18.57
C PRO A 162 -32.89 -5.91 -19.88
N ILE A 163 -31.63 -5.48 -20.00
CA ILE A 163 -31.05 -4.99 -21.26
C ILE A 163 -29.76 -5.77 -21.57
N THR A 164 -29.32 -5.75 -22.82
CA THR A 164 -28.04 -6.33 -23.23
C THR A 164 -27.26 -5.30 -24.02
N LEU A 165 -26.06 -4.97 -23.55
CA LEU A 165 -25.17 -4.03 -24.23
C LEU A 165 -24.39 -4.79 -25.32
N PRO A 166 -24.50 -4.39 -26.60
CA PRO A 166 -23.73 -4.98 -27.68
C PRO A 166 -22.37 -4.27 -27.80
N LEU A 167 -21.33 -4.81 -27.16
CA LEU A 167 -20.01 -4.19 -27.22
C LEU A 167 -19.35 -4.51 -28.57
N PRO A 168 -18.84 -3.51 -29.31
CA PRO A 168 -18.18 -3.74 -30.58
C PRO A 168 -16.82 -4.42 -30.40
N ALA A 169 -16.31 -5.01 -31.47
CA ALA A 169 -14.90 -5.37 -31.55
C ALA A 169 -14.05 -4.09 -31.62
N VAL A 170 -12.96 -4.05 -30.86
CA VAL A 170 -12.02 -2.91 -30.84
C VAL A 170 -10.59 -3.43 -30.96
N PRO A 171 -9.70 -2.75 -31.72
CA PRO A 171 -8.32 -3.20 -31.91
C PRO A 171 -7.44 -2.96 -30.68
N ALA A 172 -7.81 -2.00 -29.82
CA ALA A 172 -7.15 -1.63 -28.58
C ALA A 172 -8.20 -1.18 -27.56
N ARG A 173 -7.77 -0.87 -26.33
CA ARG A 173 -8.65 -0.32 -25.28
C ARG A 173 -9.47 0.85 -25.84
N ALA A 174 -10.78 0.81 -25.61
CA ALA A 174 -11.69 1.89 -25.99
C ALA A 174 -12.51 2.34 -24.78
N GLU A 175 -12.73 3.65 -24.70
CA GLU A 175 -13.46 4.31 -23.63
C GLU A 175 -14.81 4.82 -24.14
N GLY A 176 -15.81 4.80 -23.27
CA GLY A 176 -17.11 5.39 -23.53
C GLY A 176 -18.01 5.38 -22.32
N GLU A 177 -19.31 5.46 -22.57
CA GLU A 177 -20.31 5.78 -21.56
C GLU A 177 -21.64 5.07 -21.84
N LEU A 178 -22.24 4.50 -20.80
CA LEU A 178 -23.65 4.12 -20.77
C LEU A 178 -24.45 5.26 -20.12
N VAL A 179 -25.33 5.89 -20.89
CA VAL A 179 -26.24 6.93 -20.44
C VAL A 179 -27.62 6.31 -20.19
N LEU A 180 -28.20 6.57 -19.01
CA LEU A 180 -29.54 6.14 -18.62
C LEU A 180 -30.38 7.38 -18.33
N THR A 181 -31.50 7.56 -19.03
CA THR A 181 -32.40 8.70 -18.79
C THR A 181 -33.84 8.27 -18.61
N LEU A 182 -34.56 9.03 -17.77
CA LEU A 182 -36.01 8.96 -17.67
C LEU A 182 -36.62 10.29 -18.11
N ALA A 183 -37.66 10.23 -18.92
CA ALA A 183 -38.46 11.38 -19.29
C ALA A 183 -39.94 11.16 -18.97
N VAL A 184 -40.60 12.20 -18.47
CA VAL A 184 -42.04 12.23 -18.18
C VAL A 184 -42.62 13.48 -18.83
N LYS A 185 -43.72 13.34 -19.59
CA LYS A 185 -44.33 14.44 -20.35
C LYS A 185 -43.31 15.20 -21.21
N GLY A 186 -42.37 14.47 -21.80
CA GLY A 186 -41.30 15.00 -22.66
C GLY A 186 -40.19 15.77 -21.93
N ARG A 187 -40.17 15.79 -20.58
CA ARG A 187 -39.11 16.41 -19.79
C ARG A 187 -38.25 15.35 -19.11
N GLU A 188 -36.94 15.52 -19.18
CA GLU A 188 -36.01 14.66 -18.43
C GLU A 188 -36.20 14.87 -16.92
N VAL A 189 -36.35 13.76 -16.20
CA VAL A 189 -36.51 13.74 -14.74
C VAL A 189 -35.39 12.96 -14.04
N PHE A 190 -34.55 12.26 -14.81
CA PHE A 190 -33.40 11.52 -14.31
C PHE A 190 -32.36 11.36 -15.41
N HIS A 191 -31.09 11.48 -15.03
CA HIS A 191 -29.92 11.25 -15.88
C HIS A 191 -28.81 10.59 -15.08
N ASP A 192 -28.27 9.48 -15.59
CA ASP A 192 -27.07 8.83 -15.08
C ASP A 192 -26.12 8.48 -16.22
N THR A 193 -24.83 8.53 -15.93
CA THR A 193 -23.76 8.21 -16.89
C THR A 193 -22.74 7.33 -16.21
N ARG A 194 -22.48 6.16 -16.81
CA ARG A 194 -21.50 5.19 -16.33
C ARG A 194 -20.39 5.06 -17.34
N ALA A 195 -19.16 5.34 -16.92
CA ALA A 195 -17.99 5.10 -17.76
C ALA A 195 -17.90 3.60 -18.07
N VAL A 196 -17.70 3.26 -19.34
CA VAL A 196 -17.56 1.88 -19.85
C VAL A 196 -16.22 1.77 -20.55
N SER A 197 -15.46 0.72 -20.24
CA SER A 197 -14.20 0.41 -20.91
C SER A 197 -14.31 -0.93 -21.65
N ILE A 198 -13.71 -1.00 -22.82
CA ILE A 198 -13.65 -2.22 -23.64
C ILE A 198 -12.19 -2.60 -23.84
N LEU A 199 -11.82 -3.83 -23.46
CA LEU A 199 -10.48 -4.38 -23.64
C LEU A 199 -10.46 -5.37 -24.81
N ASN A 200 -9.40 -5.30 -25.61
CA ASN A 200 -9.14 -6.29 -26.66
C ASN A 200 -8.48 -7.54 -26.07
N THR A 201 -9.28 -8.43 -25.49
CA THR A 201 -8.79 -9.66 -24.86
C THR A 201 -8.43 -10.76 -25.84
N VAL A 202 -8.85 -10.63 -27.11
CA VAL A 202 -8.55 -11.59 -28.19
C VAL A 202 -7.35 -11.20 -29.05
N GLY A 203 -6.77 -10.02 -28.83
CA GLY A 203 -5.65 -9.45 -29.59
C GLY A 203 -4.32 -10.20 -29.47
N ASN A 204 -3.22 -9.56 -29.88
CA ASN A 204 -1.90 -10.20 -29.85
C ASN A 204 -1.45 -10.52 -28.42
N LEU A 205 -0.76 -11.65 -28.26
CA LEU A 205 -0.11 -11.98 -27.00
C LEU A 205 0.99 -10.94 -26.67
N PRO A 206 1.21 -10.61 -25.39
CA PRO A 206 2.34 -9.78 -24.98
C PRO A 206 3.66 -10.37 -25.47
N GLU A 207 4.57 -9.50 -25.92
CA GLU A 207 5.84 -9.91 -26.53
C GLU A 207 6.65 -10.87 -25.65
N GLY A 208 6.68 -10.63 -24.32
CA GLY A 208 7.37 -11.49 -23.36
C GLY A 208 6.91 -12.95 -23.38
N LEU A 209 5.63 -13.21 -23.65
CA LEU A 209 5.07 -14.57 -23.75
C LEU A 209 5.31 -15.20 -25.11
N THR A 210 5.29 -14.42 -26.18
CA THR A 210 5.53 -14.95 -27.55
C THR A 210 6.93 -15.52 -27.74
N ARG A 211 7.90 -15.07 -26.94
CA ARG A 211 9.30 -15.53 -26.98
C ARG A 211 9.53 -16.85 -26.25
N LEU A 212 8.59 -17.31 -25.43
CA LEU A 212 8.74 -18.53 -24.63
C LEU A 212 8.31 -19.79 -25.38
N GLY A 213 9.06 -20.88 -25.18
CA GLY A 213 8.68 -22.22 -25.62
C GLY A 213 7.76 -22.92 -24.61
N ALA A 214 7.20 -24.07 -25.02
CA ALA A 214 6.31 -24.87 -24.16
C ALA A 214 6.98 -25.37 -22.86
N LEU A 215 8.31 -25.57 -22.89
CA LEU A 215 9.10 -26.00 -21.73
C LEU A 215 9.45 -24.85 -20.78
N ASP A 216 9.25 -23.59 -21.21
CA ASP A 216 9.52 -22.42 -20.40
C ASP A 216 8.33 -22.01 -19.53
N VAL A 217 7.11 -22.38 -19.93
CA VAL A 217 5.87 -22.11 -19.20
C VAL A 217 5.34 -23.42 -18.62
N LEU A 218 5.33 -23.51 -17.30
CA LEU A 218 4.80 -24.63 -16.53
C LEU A 218 3.46 -24.22 -15.91
N VAL A 219 2.49 -25.13 -15.86
CA VAL A 219 1.17 -24.87 -15.27
C VAL A 219 0.79 -25.98 -14.29
N PHE A 220 0.66 -25.63 -13.02
CA PHE A 220 0.02 -26.48 -12.01
C PHE A 220 -1.37 -25.93 -11.73
N ASP A 221 -2.38 -26.50 -12.38
CA ASP A 221 -3.76 -26.00 -12.31
C ASP A 221 -4.75 -27.17 -12.20
N PRO A 222 -4.97 -27.69 -10.99
CA PRO A 222 -5.95 -28.76 -10.75
C PRO A 222 -7.38 -28.41 -11.18
N SER A 223 -7.73 -27.11 -11.26
CA SER A 223 -9.05 -26.65 -11.70
C SER A 223 -9.24 -26.69 -13.22
N GLY A 224 -8.15 -26.66 -13.99
CA GLY A 224 -8.14 -26.61 -15.45
C GLY A 224 -8.37 -25.23 -16.08
N THR A 225 -8.88 -24.26 -15.31
CA THR A 225 -9.30 -22.93 -15.81
C THR A 225 -8.18 -22.14 -16.49
N VAL A 226 -6.98 -22.12 -15.89
CA VAL A 226 -5.80 -21.46 -16.46
C VAL A 226 -5.34 -22.20 -17.71
N GLY A 227 -5.29 -23.53 -17.64
CA GLY A 227 -4.86 -24.36 -18.77
C GLY A 227 -5.77 -24.19 -20.01
N GLU A 228 -7.08 -24.10 -19.81
CA GLU A 228 -8.06 -23.85 -20.88
C GLU A 228 -7.91 -22.44 -21.46
N PHE A 229 -7.76 -21.43 -20.62
CA PHE A 229 -7.55 -20.06 -21.07
C PHE A 229 -6.25 -19.92 -21.89
N LEU A 230 -5.13 -20.48 -21.41
CA LEU A 230 -3.87 -20.41 -22.15
C LEU A 230 -3.97 -21.10 -23.51
N LYS A 231 -4.66 -22.24 -23.60
CA LYS A 231 -4.93 -22.93 -24.89
C LYS A 231 -5.77 -22.06 -25.83
N SER A 232 -6.83 -21.42 -25.33
CA SER A 232 -7.68 -20.55 -26.16
C SER A 232 -6.94 -19.31 -26.69
N ARG A 233 -5.87 -18.89 -25.99
CA ARG A 233 -4.97 -17.82 -26.41
C ARG A 233 -3.74 -18.30 -27.20
N GLY A 234 -3.63 -19.59 -27.50
CA GLY A 234 -2.51 -20.16 -28.25
C GLY A 234 -1.17 -20.20 -27.49
N VAL A 235 -1.19 -20.05 -26.17
CA VAL A 235 0.02 -20.13 -25.33
C VAL A 235 0.34 -21.60 -25.06
N ARG A 236 1.53 -22.03 -25.47
CA ARG A 236 2.02 -23.39 -25.22
C ARG A 236 2.60 -23.48 -23.80
N PHE A 237 2.28 -24.56 -23.10
CA PHE A 237 2.78 -24.81 -21.74
C PHE A 237 2.94 -26.31 -21.46
N THR A 238 3.68 -26.63 -20.41
CA THR A 238 3.82 -27.99 -19.87
C THR A 238 3.00 -28.14 -18.58
N PRO A 239 2.04 -29.07 -18.51
CA PRO A 239 1.29 -29.32 -17.28
C PRO A 239 2.18 -29.97 -16.21
N VAL A 240 2.03 -29.51 -14.99
CA VAL A 240 2.63 -30.08 -13.77
C VAL A 240 1.51 -30.74 -12.99
N THR A 241 1.74 -31.95 -12.48
CA THR A 241 0.73 -32.70 -11.71
C THR A 241 0.91 -32.64 -10.21
N ARG A 242 2.14 -32.36 -9.73
CA ARG A 242 2.49 -32.29 -8.29
C ARG A 242 3.61 -31.28 -8.07
N LEU A 243 3.42 -30.36 -7.11
CA LEU A 243 4.43 -29.35 -6.77
C LEU A 243 5.70 -29.95 -6.14
N ALA A 244 5.60 -31.14 -5.53
CA ALA A 244 6.78 -31.84 -5.02
C ALA A 244 7.78 -32.24 -6.13
N HIS A 245 7.33 -32.37 -7.38
CA HIS A 245 8.14 -32.85 -8.51
C HIS A 245 8.22 -31.79 -9.62
N LEU A 246 8.63 -30.57 -9.27
CA LEU A 246 8.85 -29.52 -10.25
C LEU A 246 10.02 -29.85 -11.20
N PRO A 247 9.88 -29.61 -12.52
CA PRO A 247 10.97 -29.74 -13.47
C PRO A 247 12.19 -28.89 -13.10
N ALA A 248 13.40 -29.39 -13.41
CA ALA A 248 14.64 -28.64 -13.18
C ALA A 248 14.81 -27.44 -14.14
N SER A 249 14.09 -27.43 -15.27
CA SER A 249 14.09 -26.36 -16.27
C SER A 249 12.73 -25.64 -16.29
N GLY A 250 12.70 -24.47 -16.92
CA GLY A 250 11.52 -23.62 -17.01
C GLY A 250 11.83 -22.18 -16.59
N LYS A 251 11.04 -21.22 -17.09
CA LYS A 251 11.17 -19.80 -16.75
C LYS A 251 10.04 -19.33 -15.84
N LEU A 252 8.82 -19.77 -16.11
CA LEU A 252 7.59 -19.35 -15.44
C LEU A 252 6.79 -20.58 -15.01
N LEU A 253 6.38 -20.63 -13.75
CA LEU A 253 5.36 -21.54 -13.24
C LEU A 253 4.10 -20.74 -12.89
N ILE A 254 2.96 -21.13 -13.44
CA ILE A 254 1.65 -20.60 -13.05
C ILE A 254 0.95 -21.64 -12.18
N VAL A 255 0.61 -21.25 -10.96
CA VAL A 255 -0.19 -22.02 -10.01
C VAL A 255 -1.61 -21.49 -10.05
N GLY A 256 -2.54 -22.33 -10.51
CA GLY A 256 -3.96 -22.01 -10.65
C GLY A 256 -4.66 -21.76 -9.33
N GLN A 257 -5.91 -21.31 -9.39
CA GLN A 257 -6.72 -21.03 -8.21
C GLN A 257 -6.87 -22.27 -7.31
N ASP A 258 -6.86 -22.06 -5.99
CA ASP A 258 -7.10 -23.09 -4.96
C ASP A 258 -6.30 -24.40 -5.16
N ALA A 259 -5.14 -24.31 -5.81
CA ALA A 259 -4.26 -25.42 -6.14
C ALA A 259 -3.34 -25.82 -4.97
N VAL A 260 -3.05 -24.87 -4.06
CA VAL A 260 -2.11 -25.06 -2.96
C VAL A 260 -2.81 -25.68 -1.75
N SER A 261 -2.33 -26.84 -1.31
CA SER A 261 -2.78 -27.49 -0.08
C SER A 261 -2.28 -26.77 1.18
N PRO A 262 -2.89 -27.00 2.36
CA PRO A 262 -2.40 -26.42 3.62
C PRO A 262 -0.94 -26.76 3.96
N ALA A 263 -0.44 -27.92 3.52
CA ALA A 263 0.95 -28.32 3.73
C ALA A 263 1.92 -27.60 2.77
N GLU A 264 1.51 -27.45 1.50
CA GLU A 264 2.28 -26.73 0.49
C GLU A 264 2.34 -25.23 0.79
N SER A 265 1.30 -24.66 1.42
CA SER A 265 1.24 -23.22 1.72
C SER A 265 2.32 -22.75 2.70
N THR A 266 2.94 -23.67 3.45
CA THR A 266 4.05 -23.37 4.36
C THR A 266 5.39 -23.93 3.86
N SER A 267 5.40 -24.53 2.67
CA SER A 267 6.59 -25.15 2.08
C SER A 267 7.42 -24.14 1.30
N THR A 268 8.74 -24.22 1.45
CA THR A 268 9.69 -23.43 0.65
C THR A 268 9.81 -23.88 -0.80
N THR A 269 9.13 -24.96 -1.22
CA THR A 269 9.31 -25.59 -2.55
C THR A 269 9.21 -24.60 -3.71
N LEU A 270 8.19 -23.72 -3.71
CA LEU A 270 8.00 -22.72 -4.77
C LEU A 270 9.09 -21.64 -4.74
N ALA A 271 9.42 -21.13 -3.55
CA ALA A 271 10.49 -20.15 -3.37
C ALA A 271 11.86 -20.71 -3.80
N ALA A 272 12.15 -21.96 -3.42
CA ALA A 272 13.39 -22.66 -3.78
C ALA A 272 13.50 -22.88 -5.29
N TRP A 273 12.38 -23.18 -5.97
CA TRP A 273 12.35 -23.31 -7.42
C TRP A 273 12.53 -21.97 -8.14
N ALA A 274 11.99 -20.88 -7.60
CA ALA A 274 12.18 -19.52 -8.13
C ALA A 274 13.63 -19.03 -7.97
N ALA A 275 14.28 -19.35 -6.84
CA ALA A 275 15.57 -18.79 -6.39
C ALA A 275 16.68 -18.64 -7.45
N PRO A 276 16.88 -19.60 -8.39
CA PRO A 276 17.94 -19.49 -9.40
C PRO A 276 17.68 -18.48 -10.53
N GLY A 277 16.53 -17.79 -10.57
CA GLY A 277 16.19 -16.84 -11.64
C GLY A 277 14.85 -17.10 -12.35
N ARG A 278 14.00 -17.97 -11.78
CA ARG A 278 12.69 -18.35 -12.32
C ARG A 278 11.58 -17.56 -11.62
N VAL A 279 10.39 -17.57 -12.21
CA VAL A 279 9.22 -16.88 -11.67
C VAL A 279 8.11 -17.86 -11.35
N VAL A 280 7.48 -17.70 -10.20
CA VAL A 280 6.25 -18.41 -9.84
C VAL A 280 5.13 -17.38 -9.68
N LEU A 281 4.09 -17.49 -10.51
CA LEU A 281 2.84 -16.77 -10.38
C LEU A 281 1.84 -17.67 -9.66
N VAL A 282 1.43 -17.28 -8.46
CA VAL A 282 0.41 -17.97 -7.67
C VAL A 282 -0.88 -17.15 -7.72
N LEU A 283 -1.92 -17.71 -8.34
CA LEU A 283 -3.26 -17.13 -8.35
C LEU A 283 -3.98 -17.35 -7.02
N GLU A 284 -5.20 -16.88 -6.86
CA GLU A 284 -5.91 -16.81 -5.58
C GLU A 284 -6.04 -18.19 -4.90
N GLN A 285 -5.88 -18.25 -3.57
CA GLN A 285 -5.86 -19.51 -2.82
C GLN A 285 -6.70 -19.42 -1.55
N GLN A 286 -7.40 -20.50 -1.18
CA GLN A 286 -7.91 -20.71 0.19
C GLN A 286 -6.78 -20.88 1.20
N ASN A 287 -5.62 -21.38 0.76
CA ASN A 287 -4.42 -21.53 1.57
C ASN A 287 -3.27 -20.70 0.97
N PRO A 288 -3.27 -19.36 1.10
CA PRO A 288 -2.19 -18.55 0.59
C PRO A 288 -0.85 -18.95 1.20
N LEU A 289 0.24 -18.79 0.42
CA LEU A 289 1.60 -19.04 0.91
C LEU A 289 1.86 -18.20 2.16
N ARG A 290 2.52 -18.78 3.18
CA ARG A 290 2.81 -18.12 4.45
C ARG A 290 4.04 -18.71 5.14
N TYR A 291 4.54 -18.02 6.16
CA TYR A 291 5.68 -18.45 6.96
C TYR A 291 6.91 -18.69 6.06
N GLN A 292 7.63 -19.80 6.26
CA GLN A 292 8.84 -20.12 5.49
C GLN A 292 8.62 -20.27 3.97
N ALA A 293 7.37 -20.40 3.48
CA ALA A 293 7.10 -20.34 2.04
C ALA A 293 7.44 -18.97 1.43
N LEU A 294 7.52 -17.92 2.25
CA LEU A 294 7.76 -16.55 1.83
C LEU A 294 9.10 -16.04 2.38
N PRO A 295 10.05 -15.62 1.52
CA PRO A 295 11.28 -14.97 1.96
C PRO A 295 11.08 -13.47 2.27
N ALA A 296 9.96 -13.11 2.88
CA ALA A 296 9.58 -11.72 3.16
C ALA A 296 8.67 -11.62 4.38
N GLU A 297 8.62 -10.43 5.00
CA GLU A 297 7.72 -10.12 6.11
C GLU A 297 6.33 -9.80 5.54
N VAL A 298 5.60 -10.87 5.23
CA VAL A 298 4.25 -10.84 4.66
C VAL A 298 3.43 -11.96 5.28
N GLU A 299 2.23 -11.64 5.74
CA GLU A 299 1.30 -12.61 6.31
C GLU A 299 0.02 -12.68 5.51
N ALA A 300 -0.50 -13.89 5.30
CA ALA A 300 -1.81 -14.10 4.71
C ALA A 300 -2.91 -13.72 5.73
N THR A 301 -3.95 -13.04 5.28
CA THR A 301 -5.13 -12.71 6.11
C THR A 301 -6.37 -13.39 5.55
N SER A 302 -7.51 -13.25 6.24
CA SER A 302 -8.82 -13.67 5.72
C SER A 302 -9.58 -12.53 5.01
N VAL A 303 -8.93 -11.38 4.78
CA VAL A 303 -9.59 -10.18 4.24
C VAL A 303 -9.94 -10.40 2.77
N ALA A 304 -11.22 -10.23 2.45
CA ALA A 304 -11.76 -10.20 1.10
C ALA A 304 -12.35 -8.83 0.79
N GLY A 305 -12.40 -8.46 -0.48
CA GLY A 305 -12.89 -7.14 -0.88
C GLY A 305 -13.35 -7.06 -2.32
N ARG A 306 -14.00 -5.94 -2.62
CA ARG A 306 -14.65 -5.66 -3.91
C ARG A 306 -14.02 -4.49 -4.67
N ILE A 307 -13.15 -3.74 -4.00
CA ILE A 307 -12.48 -2.56 -4.52
C ILE A 307 -11.02 -2.65 -4.09
N ALA A 308 -10.10 -2.41 -5.01
CA ALA A 308 -8.68 -2.38 -4.74
C ALA A 308 -8.01 -1.32 -5.64
N PHE A 309 -6.78 -0.94 -5.29
CA PHE A 309 -6.11 0.21 -5.89
C PHE A 309 -4.69 -0.21 -6.32
N PRO A 310 -4.38 -0.20 -7.63
CA PRO A 310 -3.02 -0.33 -8.10
C PRO A 310 -2.14 0.79 -7.54
N GLU A 311 -0.95 0.45 -7.06
CA GLU A 311 -0.02 1.44 -6.48
C GLU A 311 0.83 2.15 -7.54
N ASP A 312 1.07 1.49 -8.67
CA ASP A 312 1.87 2.02 -9.78
C ASP A 312 1.35 1.46 -11.11
N LEU A 313 0.52 2.22 -11.82
CA LEU A 313 -0.04 1.82 -13.11
C LEU A 313 1.01 1.75 -14.24
N THR A 314 2.23 2.26 -14.03
CA THR A 314 3.32 2.14 -15.02
C THR A 314 3.99 0.77 -14.97
N HIS A 315 3.75 -0.01 -13.91
CA HIS A 315 4.28 -1.35 -13.76
C HIS A 315 3.78 -2.28 -14.89
N PRO A 316 4.62 -3.14 -15.48
CA PRO A 316 4.23 -4.01 -16.61
C PRO A 316 3.01 -4.89 -16.37
N ALA A 317 2.74 -5.25 -15.11
CA ALA A 317 1.53 -6.00 -14.71
C ALA A 317 0.22 -5.29 -15.09
N PHE A 318 0.21 -3.95 -15.20
CA PHE A 318 -1.00 -3.16 -15.44
C PHE A 318 -1.05 -2.55 -16.84
N HIS A 319 -0.20 -2.98 -17.76
CA HIS A 319 -0.22 -2.48 -19.13
C HIS A 319 -1.63 -2.61 -19.76
N GLY A 320 -2.20 -1.48 -20.20
CA GLY A 320 -3.55 -1.40 -20.77
C GLY A 320 -4.70 -1.40 -19.75
N LEU A 321 -4.39 -1.40 -18.44
CA LEU A 321 -5.35 -1.32 -17.35
C LEU A 321 -5.27 0.04 -16.66
N GLU A 322 -6.37 0.45 -16.05
CA GLU A 322 -6.52 1.69 -15.29
C GLU A 322 -7.03 1.40 -13.86
N ALA A 323 -6.94 2.38 -12.96
CA ALA A 323 -7.39 2.23 -11.57
C ALA A 323 -8.85 1.77 -11.47
N LYS A 324 -9.73 2.29 -12.34
CA LYS A 324 -11.16 1.93 -12.37
C LYS A 324 -11.43 0.46 -12.73
N ASP A 325 -10.47 -0.23 -13.34
CA ASP A 325 -10.62 -1.64 -13.69
C ASP A 325 -10.55 -2.55 -12.45
N PHE A 326 -10.14 -2.02 -11.29
CA PHE A 326 -10.07 -2.71 -10.00
C PHE A 326 -11.26 -2.36 -9.10
N PHE A 327 -12.44 -2.22 -9.72
CA PHE A 327 -13.71 -1.95 -9.06
C PHE A 327 -14.74 -3.01 -9.44
N THR A 328 -15.06 -3.91 -8.52
CA THR A 328 -16.01 -5.04 -8.61
C THR A 328 -15.90 -5.90 -9.87
N TRP A 329 -15.67 -7.20 -9.73
CA TRP A 329 -15.60 -8.10 -10.89
C TRP A 329 -16.77 -9.07 -10.89
N GLY A 330 -17.37 -9.32 -12.05
CA GLY A 330 -18.40 -10.36 -12.22
C GLY A 330 -19.65 -10.16 -11.34
N GLU A 331 -20.52 -11.16 -11.33
CA GLU A 331 -21.82 -11.08 -10.64
C GLU A 331 -21.71 -11.10 -9.11
N ASP A 332 -20.72 -11.79 -8.54
CA ASP A 332 -20.48 -11.82 -7.09
C ASP A 332 -19.81 -10.54 -6.56
N GLU A 333 -19.38 -9.65 -7.47
CA GLU A 333 -18.64 -8.41 -7.23
C GLU A 333 -17.27 -8.58 -6.53
N ILE A 334 -16.86 -9.81 -6.21
CA ILE A 334 -15.68 -10.05 -5.37
C ILE A 334 -14.42 -9.86 -6.19
N LEU A 335 -13.59 -8.90 -5.79
CA LEU A 335 -12.37 -8.58 -6.49
C LEU A 335 -11.20 -9.42 -5.97
N PHE A 336 -11.07 -9.59 -4.66
CA PHE A 336 -10.01 -10.38 -4.04
C PHE A 336 -10.48 -11.12 -2.79
N ARG A 337 -9.73 -12.17 -2.41
CA ARG A 337 -9.96 -12.98 -1.20
C ARG A 337 -8.64 -13.26 -0.50
N HIS A 338 -8.63 -13.42 0.81
CA HIS A 338 -7.43 -13.78 1.58
C HIS A 338 -6.20 -12.90 1.28
N ALA A 339 -6.40 -11.60 1.12
CA ALA A 339 -5.31 -10.66 0.80
C ALA A 339 -4.19 -10.73 1.84
N TYR A 340 -2.97 -10.43 1.40
CA TYR A 340 -1.83 -10.36 2.30
C TYR A 340 -1.89 -9.08 3.15
N GLY A 341 -1.31 -9.08 4.35
CA GLY A 341 -0.97 -7.83 5.03
C GLY A 341 0.04 -7.05 4.20
N LYS A 342 -0.03 -5.71 4.23
CA LYS A 342 0.91 -4.88 3.47
C LYS A 342 2.36 -5.21 3.89
N PRO A 343 3.26 -5.52 2.94
CA PRO A 343 4.59 -5.98 3.29
C PRO A 343 5.39 -5.00 4.15
N GLY A 344 6.04 -5.51 5.20
CA GLY A 344 7.00 -4.73 6.02
C GLY A 344 8.38 -4.67 5.37
N ARG A 345 8.88 -5.82 4.90
CA ARG A 345 10.22 -6.00 4.32
C ARG A 345 10.24 -7.15 3.32
N GLY A 346 11.12 -7.08 2.33
CA GLY A 346 11.40 -8.20 1.41
C GLY A 346 10.36 -8.40 0.29
N ALA A 347 9.29 -7.61 0.27
CA ALA A 347 8.25 -7.67 -0.76
C ALA A 347 7.67 -6.28 -1.08
N LYS A 348 7.00 -6.18 -2.22
CA LYS A 348 6.36 -4.94 -2.73
C LYS A 348 4.88 -5.20 -3.00
N SER A 349 4.02 -4.34 -2.45
CA SER A 349 2.60 -4.32 -2.81
C SER A 349 2.45 -3.69 -4.20
N LEU A 350 1.67 -4.34 -5.07
CA LEU A 350 1.32 -3.82 -6.39
C LEU A 350 -0.16 -3.39 -6.46
N VAL A 351 -1.04 -4.07 -5.72
CA VAL A 351 -2.46 -3.71 -5.58
C VAL A 351 -2.85 -3.76 -4.11
N GLN A 352 -3.21 -2.63 -3.53
CA GLN A 352 -3.65 -2.52 -2.12
C GLN A 352 -5.17 -2.49 -1.99
N GLY A 353 -5.70 -2.85 -0.83
CA GLY A 353 -7.13 -2.85 -0.56
C GLY A 353 -7.43 -3.22 0.90
N GLY A 354 -8.72 -3.49 1.17
CA GLY A 354 -9.19 -3.82 2.51
C GLY A 354 -9.29 -2.60 3.43
N PRO A 355 -9.66 -2.82 4.71
CA PRO A 355 -9.81 -1.75 5.68
C PRO A 355 -8.54 -0.90 5.78
N SER A 356 -8.68 0.41 5.59
CA SER A 356 -7.59 1.40 5.66
C SER A 356 -6.37 1.04 4.76
N LEU A 357 -6.60 0.31 3.67
CA LEU A 357 -5.57 -0.12 2.70
C LEU A 357 -4.38 -0.88 3.34
N GLN A 358 -4.64 -1.58 4.45
CA GLN A 358 -3.61 -2.35 5.17
C GLN A 358 -3.32 -3.71 4.54
N ASN A 359 -4.02 -4.06 3.46
CA ASN A 359 -3.85 -5.33 2.77
C ASN A 359 -3.40 -5.13 1.32
N SER A 360 -2.78 -6.17 0.77
CA SER A 360 -2.33 -6.25 -0.61
C SER A 360 -2.92 -7.48 -1.30
N ALA A 361 -3.67 -7.24 -2.37
CA ALA A 361 -4.26 -8.27 -3.21
C ALA A 361 -3.29 -8.78 -4.29
N LEU A 362 -2.18 -8.07 -4.53
CA LEU A 362 -1.11 -8.51 -5.43
C LEU A 362 0.23 -8.07 -4.87
N VAL A 363 1.09 -9.05 -4.55
CA VAL A 363 2.40 -8.83 -3.94
C VAL A 363 3.49 -9.42 -4.82
N GLU A 364 4.57 -8.66 -4.98
CA GLU A 364 5.83 -9.13 -5.57
C GLU A 364 6.85 -9.46 -4.47
N VAL A 365 7.42 -10.66 -4.50
CA VAL A 365 8.44 -11.12 -3.54
C VAL A 365 9.70 -11.55 -4.30
N PRO A 366 10.72 -10.69 -4.39
CA PRO A 366 12.05 -11.08 -4.89
C PRO A 366 12.57 -12.28 -4.11
N THR A 367 13.02 -13.31 -4.83
CA THR A 367 13.36 -14.61 -4.25
C THR A 367 14.65 -15.10 -4.88
N GLY A 368 15.78 -14.89 -4.19
CA GLY A 368 17.09 -15.06 -4.82
C GLY A 368 17.18 -14.17 -6.08
N LYS A 369 17.53 -14.76 -7.24
CA LYS A 369 17.51 -14.09 -8.54
C LYS A 369 16.14 -14.13 -9.25
N GLY A 370 15.19 -14.87 -8.69
CA GLY A 370 13.85 -15.07 -9.23
C GLY A 370 12.79 -14.24 -8.52
N LEU A 371 11.53 -14.63 -8.73
CA LEU A 371 10.37 -13.86 -8.28
C LEU A 371 9.20 -14.77 -7.88
N LEU A 372 8.52 -14.42 -6.79
CA LEU A 372 7.15 -14.86 -6.55
C LEU A 372 6.19 -13.70 -6.81
N LEU A 373 5.17 -13.95 -7.64
CA LEU A 373 4.03 -13.06 -7.84
C LEU A 373 2.84 -13.71 -7.15
N LEU A 374 2.40 -13.11 -6.04
CA LEU A 374 1.33 -13.64 -5.20
C LEU A 374 0.06 -12.83 -5.46
N CYS A 375 -0.88 -13.41 -6.20
CA CYS A 375 -2.11 -12.77 -6.63
C CYS A 375 -3.31 -13.36 -5.88
N GLN A 376 -3.98 -12.52 -5.10
CA GLN A 376 -5.21 -12.85 -4.38
C GLN A 376 -6.44 -12.15 -4.97
N LEU A 377 -6.25 -11.40 -6.06
CA LEU A 377 -7.35 -11.03 -6.98
C LEU A 377 -7.95 -12.31 -7.57
N THR A 378 -9.27 -12.35 -7.79
CA THR A 378 -10.01 -13.52 -8.31
C THR A 378 -9.79 -13.77 -9.80
N VAL A 379 -8.52 -13.77 -10.22
CA VAL A 379 -8.11 -13.88 -11.62
C VAL A 379 -8.46 -15.25 -12.15
N GLY A 380 -8.01 -16.33 -11.50
CA GLY A 380 -8.23 -17.70 -11.94
C GLY A 380 -9.71 -18.03 -12.09
N ALA A 381 -10.52 -17.69 -11.09
CA ALA A 381 -11.96 -17.89 -11.06
C ALA A 381 -12.69 -17.17 -12.20
N LYS A 382 -12.14 -16.05 -12.68
CA LYS A 382 -12.83 -15.14 -13.60
C LYS A 382 -12.25 -15.13 -15.02
N LEU A 383 -11.22 -15.93 -15.29
CA LEU A 383 -10.70 -16.12 -16.66
C LEU A 383 -11.77 -16.45 -17.71
N PRO A 384 -12.84 -17.23 -17.41
CA PRO A 384 -13.83 -17.55 -18.45
C PRO A 384 -14.58 -16.34 -19.02
N ALA A 385 -14.74 -15.25 -18.25
CA ALA A 385 -15.67 -14.17 -18.61
C ALA A 385 -15.19 -12.74 -18.32
N ASN A 386 -14.18 -12.53 -17.47
CA ASN A 386 -13.75 -11.20 -17.06
C ASN A 386 -12.51 -10.73 -17.83
N ALA A 387 -12.67 -9.66 -18.61
CA ALA A 387 -11.61 -9.14 -19.46
C ALA A 387 -10.40 -8.59 -18.71
N VAL A 388 -10.62 -8.00 -17.53
CA VAL A 388 -9.54 -7.47 -16.68
C VAL A 388 -8.69 -8.61 -16.13
N ALA A 389 -9.32 -9.69 -15.63
CA ALA A 389 -8.65 -10.89 -15.17
C ALA A 389 -7.81 -11.54 -16.29
N GLN A 390 -8.37 -11.65 -17.50
CA GLN A 390 -7.67 -12.18 -18.67
C GLN A 390 -6.44 -11.34 -19.03
N GLN A 391 -6.58 -10.02 -19.11
CA GLN A 391 -5.48 -9.11 -19.42
C GLN A 391 -4.41 -9.13 -18.32
N LEU A 392 -4.82 -9.11 -17.05
CA LEU A 392 -3.91 -9.13 -15.90
C LEU A 392 -3.09 -10.41 -15.84
N LEU A 393 -3.69 -11.58 -16.09
CA LEU A 393 -2.95 -12.84 -16.16
C LEU A 393 -1.87 -12.80 -17.25
N LEU A 394 -2.22 -12.32 -18.46
CA LEU A 394 -1.27 -12.22 -19.56
C LEU A 394 -0.14 -11.22 -19.25
N ASN A 395 -0.45 -10.09 -18.64
CA ASN A 395 0.55 -9.11 -18.22
C ASN A 395 1.49 -9.65 -17.15
N LEU A 396 0.96 -10.32 -16.11
CA LEU A 396 1.77 -10.94 -15.05
C LEU A 396 2.65 -12.05 -15.60
N ALA A 397 2.13 -12.89 -16.48
CA ALA A 397 2.88 -13.95 -17.11
C ALA A 397 3.97 -13.39 -18.04
N ALA A 398 3.69 -12.33 -18.80
CA ALA A 398 4.69 -11.63 -19.63
C ALA A 398 5.78 -10.94 -18.81
N TYR A 399 5.39 -10.30 -17.71
CA TYR A 399 6.33 -9.72 -16.75
C TYR A 399 7.23 -10.81 -16.14
N GLY A 400 6.64 -11.92 -15.68
CA GLY A 400 7.39 -13.06 -15.15
C GLY A 400 8.33 -13.71 -16.18
N ALA A 401 7.90 -13.80 -17.44
CA ALA A 401 8.72 -14.28 -18.55
C ALA A 401 9.96 -13.40 -18.77
N GLY A 402 9.79 -12.08 -18.71
CA GLY A 402 10.86 -11.09 -18.90
C GLY A 402 11.68 -10.78 -17.64
N TYR A 403 11.24 -11.23 -16.46
CA TYR A 403 11.84 -10.81 -15.19
C TYR A 403 13.32 -11.23 -15.10
N GLN A 404 14.16 -10.27 -14.75
CA GLN A 404 15.54 -10.48 -14.35
C GLN A 404 15.83 -9.58 -13.16
N GLN A 405 16.36 -10.16 -12.09
CA GLN A 405 16.83 -9.34 -10.98
C GLN A 405 18.10 -8.60 -11.40
N THR A 406 18.01 -7.27 -11.41
CA THR A 406 19.12 -6.37 -11.68
C THR A 406 19.29 -5.43 -10.50
N PHE A 407 20.55 -5.21 -10.09
CA PHE A 407 20.90 -4.20 -9.11
C PHE A 407 21.80 -3.15 -9.76
N ARG A 408 21.66 -1.90 -9.32
CA ARG A 408 22.59 -0.83 -9.67
C ARG A 408 23.72 -0.80 -8.64
N PRO A 409 25.00 -0.76 -9.08
CA PRO A 409 26.08 -0.42 -8.18
C PRO A 409 25.80 0.95 -7.56
N VAL A 410 26.04 1.07 -6.25
CA VAL A 410 25.77 2.30 -5.51
C VAL A 410 27.08 2.93 -5.06
N VAL A 411 27.22 4.23 -5.30
CA VAL A 411 28.33 5.04 -4.80
C VAL A 411 27.79 6.15 -3.91
N ALA A 412 28.26 6.24 -2.67
CA ALA A 412 27.78 7.20 -1.68
C ALA A 412 28.87 8.21 -1.31
N VAL A 413 28.51 9.49 -1.33
CA VAL A 413 29.28 10.63 -0.81
C VAL A 413 28.53 11.18 0.38
N VAL A 414 28.98 10.84 1.58
CA VAL A 414 28.30 11.15 2.85
C VAL A 414 29.07 12.14 3.72
N GLU A 415 30.22 12.63 3.25
CA GLU A 415 31.00 13.63 3.98
C GLU A 415 30.20 14.93 4.10
N GLY A 416 30.15 15.48 5.31
CA GLY A 416 29.26 16.59 5.67
C GLY A 416 27.85 16.19 6.12
N ASP A 417 27.51 14.89 6.09
CA ASP A 417 26.22 14.37 6.55
C ASP A 417 26.35 13.03 7.32
N PRO A 418 26.72 13.08 8.61
CA PRO A 418 26.92 11.87 9.41
C PRO A 418 25.62 11.10 9.68
N GLN A 419 24.46 11.75 9.66
CA GLN A 419 23.18 11.09 9.87
C GLN A 419 22.77 10.27 8.64
N LEU A 420 22.98 10.80 7.44
CA LEU A 420 22.85 10.01 6.21
C LEU A 420 23.75 8.79 6.25
N ALA A 421 25.04 8.95 6.60
CA ALA A 421 25.97 7.83 6.69
C ALA A 421 25.47 6.72 7.64
N ARG A 422 25.05 7.10 8.85
CA ARG A 422 24.47 6.16 9.83
C ARG A 422 23.21 5.49 9.33
N THR A 423 22.31 6.23 8.69
CA THR A 423 21.07 5.68 8.15
C THR A 423 21.33 4.69 7.03
N LEU A 424 22.26 4.99 6.10
CA LEU A 424 22.64 4.06 5.03
C LEU A 424 23.21 2.74 5.58
N ASP A 425 24.00 2.82 6.66
CA ASP A 425 24.50 1.63 7.36
C ASP A 425 23.37 0.87 8.08
N ALA A 426 22.47 1.58 8.76
CA ALA A 426 21.36 1.00 9.51
C ALA A 426 20.35 0.26 8.63
N ILE A 427 20.05 0.80 7.44
CA ILE A 427 19.19 0.11 6.45
C ILE A 427 19.95 -1.00 5.70
N GLY A 428 21.26 -1.13 5.93
CA GLY A 428 22.12 -2.15 5.33
C GLY A 428 22.41 -1.91 3.85
N LEU A 429 22.45 -0.67 3.36
CA LEU A 429 22.73 -0.41 1.94
C LEU A 429 24.15 -0.90 1.57
N GLN A 430 24.28 -1.66 0.47
CA GLN A 430 25.58 -2.01 -0.10
C GLN A 430 26.06 -0.90 -1.05
N ALA A 431 26.86 0.02 -0.52
CA ALA A 431 27.42 1.12 -1.29
C ALA A 431 28.95 1.23 -1.12
N ARG A 432 29.63 1.58 -2.21
CA ARG A 432 31.03 2.03 -2.15
C ARG A 432 31.05 3.50 -1.72
N ARG A 433 31.89 3.86 -0.75
CA ARG A 433 32.03 5.26 -0.31
C ARG A 433 33.14 5.98 -1.06
N THR A 434 32.95 7.27 -1.27
CA THR A 434 33.96 8.18 -1.83
C THR A 434 33.74 9.60 -1.29
N ALA A 435 34.78 10.44 -1.31
CA ALA A 435 34.69 11.84 -0.89
C ALA A 435 34.41 12.79 -2.07
N ASP A 436 34.58 12.32 -3.31
CA ASP A 436 34.44 13.15 -4.51
C ASP A 436 33.11 12.87 -5.24
N PRO A 437 32.20 13.86 -5.35
CA PRO A 437 30.94 13.69 -6.07
C PRO A 437 31.12 13.37 -7.56
N LEU A 438 32.21 13.78 -8.21
CA LEU A 438 32.45 13.43 -9.62
C LEU A 438 32.87 11.96 -9.79
N GLU A 439 33.54 11.40 -8.78
CA GLU A 439 33.92 10.00 -8.72
C GLU A 439 32.68 9.08 -8.68
N ALA A 440 31.61 9.53 -8.02
CA ALA A 440 30.33 8.84 -7.96
C ALA A 440 29.59 8.81 -9.31
N LEU A 441 29.92 9.69 -10.26
CA LEU A 441 29.28 9.78 -11.58
C LEU A 441 30.05 9.07 -12.71
N ARG A 442 31.14 8.36 -12.38
CA ARG A 442 32.06 7.78 -13.39
C ARG A 442 31.43 6.74 -14.31
N ARG A 443 30.44 5.98 -13.83
CA ARG A 443 29.85 4.86 -14.56
C ARG A 443 28.38 5.14 -14.84
N PRO A 444 27.98 5.30 -16.11
CA PRO A 444 26.57 5.43 -16.45
C PRO A 444 25.78 4.19 -16.01
N GLY A 445 24.56 4.40 -15.52
CA GLY A 445 23.70 3.32 -15.00
C GLY A 445 23.82 3.04 -13.50
N ASP A 446 24.88 3.53 -12.83
CA ASP A 446 25.03 3.45 -11.38
C ASP A 446 24.02 4.37 -10.64
N LEU A 447 23.91 4.17 -9.34
CA LEU A 447 23.17 5.05 -8.42
C LEU A 447 24.16 5.81 -7.53
N ALA A 448 24.13 7.14 -7.58
CA ALA A 448 24.89 8.02 -6.71
C ALA A 448 24.00 8.55 -5.57
N ILE A 449 24.48 8.50 -4.33
CA ILE A 449 23.83 9.14 -3.18
C ILE A 449 24.77 10.20 -2.63
N LEU A 450 24.36 11.45 -2.65
CA LEU A 450 25.23 12.59 -2.39
C LEU A 450 24.65 13.45 -1.26
N ALA A 451 25.47 13.68 -0.23
CA ALA A 451 25.26 14.76 0.71
C ALA A 451 25.28 16.09 -0.06
N ALA A 452 24.17 16.81 -0.02
CA ALA A 452 23.90 18.03 -0.76
C ALA A 452 24.54 19.25 -0.08
N THR A 453 25.81 19.13 0.32
CA THR A 453 26.60 20.22 0.88
C THR A 453 26.85 21.29 -0.19
N PRO A 454 27.02 22.56 0.19
CA PRO A 454 27.35 23.63 -0.76
C PRO A 454 28.57 23.29 -1.63
N GLU A 455 29.60 22.65 -1.07
CA GLU A 455 30.82 22.26 -1.77
C GLU A 455 30.56 21.17 -2.81
N ASN A 456 29.81 20.13 -2.45
CA ASN A 456 29.49 19.03 -3.37
C ASN A 456 28.60 19.51 -4.51
N LEU A 457 27.57 20.29 -4.19
CA LEU A 457 26.67 20.87 -5.19
C LEU A 457 27.42 21.83 -6.11
N LYS A 458 28.31 22.67 -5.58
CA LYS A 458 29.12 23.57 -6.42
C LYS A 458 29.99 22.79 -7.41
N LYS A 459 30.70 21.74 -6.95
CA LYS A 459 31.51 20.88 -7.82
C LYS A 459 30.70 20.27 -8.96
N LEU A 460 29.49 19.79 -8.67
CA LEU A 460 28.58 19.25 -9.69
C LEU A 460 28.06 20.33 -10.66
N ALA A 461 27.66 21.48 -10.14
CA ALA A 461 27.18 22.60 -10.94
C ALA A 461 28.27 23.17 -11.87
N ASP A 462 29.53 23.14 -11.44
CA ASP A 462 30.68 23.51 -12.28
C ASP A 462 30.98 22.42 -13.36
N ASN A 463 30.40 21.22 -13.24
CA ASN A 463 30.68 20.05 -14.10
C ASN A 463 29.39 19.38 -14.64
N LEU A 464 28.37 20.17 -15.00
CA LEU A 464 27.11 19.67 -15.57
C LEU A 464 27.27 18.69 -16.74
N PRO A 465 28.25 18.81 -17.66
CA PRO A 465 28.43 17.83 -18.72
C PRO A 465 28.61 16.39 -18.22
N ALA A 466 29.33 16.20 -17.10
CA ALA A 466 29.52 14.86 -16.51
C ALA A 466 28.22 14.32 -15.93
N LEU A 467 27.45 15.16 -15.22
CA LEU A 467 26.14 14.79 -14.67
C LEU A 467 25.13 14.46 -15.78
N ASN A 468 25.11 15.26 -16.84
CA ASN A 468 24.23 15.03 -17.98
C ASN A 468 24.59 13.72 -18.71
N ALA A 469 25.89 13.44 -18.90
CA ALA A 469 26.33 12.17 -19.49
C ALA A 469 25.96 10.97 -18.61
N PHE A 470 26.14 11.08 -17.28
CA PHE A 470 25.78 10.04 -16.32
C PHE A 470 24.28 9.72 -16.33
N THR A 471 23.43 10.75 -16.23
CA THR A 471 21.96 10.58 -16.24
C THR A 471 21.44 10.14 -17.59
N ALA A 472 21.97 10.66 -18.72
CA ALA A 472 21.59 10.22 -20.06
C ALA A 472 21.93 8.73 -20.31
N GLY A 473 23.03 8.24 -19.73
CA GLY A 473 23.38 6.81 -19.75
C GLY A 473 22.63 5.97 -18.72
N GLY A 474 21.59 6.51 -18.08
CA GLY A 474 20.69 5.79 -17.17
C GLY A 474 21.05 5.87 -15.69
N GLY A 475 22.04 6.68 -15.31
CA GLY A 475 22.44 6.88 -13.92
C GLY A 475 21.44 7.71 -13.12
N TRP A 476 21.39 7.47 -11.81
CA TRP A 476 20.51 8.20 -10.88
C TRP A 476 21.30 8.89 -9.78
N VAL A 477 20.87 10.08 -9.37
CA VAL A 477 21.46 10.81 -8.25
C VAL A 477 20.41 11.12 -7.20
N ILE A 478 20.65 10.75 -5.94
CA ILE A 478 19.86 11.17 -4.79
C ILE A 478 20.65 12.23 -4.03
N PHE A 479 20.04 13.38 -3.81
CA PHE A 479 20.55 14.47 -2.97
C PHE A 479 19.88 14.41 -1.60
N HIS A 480 20.66 14.54 -0.54
CA HIS A 480 20.15 14.58 0.84
C HIS A 480 20.82 15.71 1.63
N GLY A 481 20.07 16.43 2.47
CA GLY A 481 20.60 17.50 3.30
C GLY A 481 20.76 18.84 2.56
N LEU A 482 19.88 19.14 1.60
CA LEU A 482 19.88 20.43 0.91
C LEU A 482 19.50 21.54 1.90
N THR A 483 20.32 22.60 1.90
CA THR A 483 20.12 23.81 2.72
C THR A 483 20.11 25.06 1.83
N PRO A 484 19.69 26.22 2.35
CA PRO A 484 19.68 27.47 1.58
C PRO A 484 21.06 27.84 0.99
N ALA A 485 22.15 27.49 1.69
CA ALA A 485 23.51 27.77 1.22
C ALA A 485 23.89 27.00 -0.06
N GLY A 486 23.25 25.84 -0.33
CA GLY A 486 23.49 25.03 -1.52
C GLY A 486 22.52 25.31 -2.68
N LEU A 487 21.47 26.10 -2.46
CA LEU A 487 20.32 26.21 -3.37
C LEU A 487 20.71 26.68 -4.77
N ASP A 488 21.57 27.70 -4.90
CA ASP A 488 21.95 28.23 -6.21
C ASP A 488 22.63 27.18 -7.11
N SER A 489 23.50 26.36 -6.51
CA SER A 489 24.16 25.28 -7.23
C SER A 489 23.19 24.14 -7.55
N TYR A 490 22.31 23.80 -6.60
CA TYR A 490 21.25 22.82 -6.81
C TYR A 490 20.30 23.22 -7.95
N ASN A 491 19.88 24.49 -7.99
CA ASN A 491 19.01 25.05 -9.02
C ASN A 491 19.66 24.94 -10.41
N LYS A 492 20.97 25.22 -10.53
CA LYS A 492 21.73 25.00 -11.78
C LYS A 492 21.75 23.53 -12.20
N ILE A 493 21.89 22.61 -11.23
CA ILE A 493 21.92 21.16 -11.47
C ILE A 493 20.57 20.64 -11.99
N VAL A 494 19.47 20.99 -11.31
CA VAL A 494 18.14 20.49 -11.68
C VAL A 494 17.52 21.27 -12.84
N GLY A 495 18.10 22.42 -13.19
CA GLY A 495 17.68 23.27 -14.31
C GLY A 495 16.47 24.14 -14.00
N TRP A 496 16.16 24.35 -12.72
CA TRP A 496 15.00 25.14 -12.27
C TRP A 496 15.36 25.95 -11.03
N GLU A 497 14.82 27.17 -10.96
CA GLU A 497 15.12 28.09 -9.87
C GLU A 497 14.09 27.96 -8.74
N HIS A 498 14.35 27.07 -7.80
CA HIS A 498 13.48 26.88 -6.63
C HIS A 498 13.64 27.99 -5.57
N MET A 499 12.61 28.12 -4.74
CA MET A 499 12.65 28.72 -3.40
C MET A 499 12.82 27.61 -2.36
N ILE A 500 13.36 27.94 -1.19
CA ILE A 500 13.59 26.99 -0.10
C ILE A 500 13.21 27.62 1.24
N ARG A 501 12.67 26.80 2.15
CA ARG A 501 12.41 27.18 3.55
C ARG A 501 12.59 25.99 4.49
N PRO A 502 12.79 26.22 5.81
CA PRO A 502 12.68 25.15 6.79
C PRO A 502 11.33 24.45 6.68
N PHE A 503 11.33 23.12 6.85
CA PHE A 503 10.07 22.39 6.96
C PHE A 503 9.28 22.94 8.15
N GLY A 504 7.99 23.14 7.93
CA GLY A 504 7.14 23.70 8.94
C GLY A 504 7.28 25.20 9.26
N GLY A 505 8.20 25.91 8.62
CA GLY A 505 8.35 27.36 8.77
C GLY A 505 9.06 27.79 10.07
N THR A 506 8.92 29.05 10.44
CA THR A 506 9.53 29.59 11.68
C THR A 506 8.72 29.11 12.89
N PRO A 507 9.34 28.54 13.95
CA PRO A 507 8.60 28.13 15.14
C PRO A 507 7.85 29.32 15.75
N THR A 508 6.51 29.26 15.79
CA THR A 508 5.67 30.29 16.40
C THR A 508 5.23 29.84 17.78
N LEU A 509 5.40 30.70 18.78
CA LEU A 509 4.86 30.48 20.12
C LEU A 509 3.33 30.51 20.04
N THR A 510 2.69 29.35 19.98
CA THR A 510 1.25 29.25 20.25
C THR A 510 1.03 29.22 21.76
N ASN A 511 -0.21 29.43 22.21
CA ASN A 511 -0.60 29.18 23.61
C ASN A 511 -0.34 27.72 24.06
N HIS A 512 0.08 26.84 23.14
CA HIS A 512 0.41 25.43 23.35
C HIS A 512 1.89 25.11 23.00
N GLY A 513 2.76 26.11 22.86
CA GLY A 513 4.20 25.95 22.57
C GLY A 513 4.57 26.18 21.10
N ALA A 514 5.88 26.21 20.82
CA ALA A 514 6.43 26.32 19.47
C ALA A 514 6.16 25.04 18.68
N ARG A 515 5.36 25.11 17.62
CA ARG A 515 5.01 23.94 16.80
C ARG A 515 4.90 24.33 15.35
N SER A 516 5.38 23.47 14.48
CA SER A 516 4.90 23.48 13.10
C SER A 516 3.82 22.43 12.90
N LEU A 517 2.84 22.78 12.07
CA LEU A 517 1.61 22.05 11.85
C LEU A 517 1.38 21.89 10.34
N GLU A 518 2.35 21.37 9.59
CA GLU A 518 2.22 21.16 8.14
C GLU A 518 1.86 19.70 7.83
N ARG A 519 0.74 19.48 7.15
CA ARG A 519 0.27 18.13 6.78
C ARG A 519 1.10 17.56 5.63
N VAL A 520 1.64 16.34 5.83
CA VAL A 520 2.36 15.58 4.80
C VAL A 520 1.52 14.39 4.34
N THR A 521 1.29 14.32 3.03
CA THR A 521 0.52 13.25 2.36
C THR A 521 1.13 12.87 1.02
N LEU A 522 0.76 11.69 0.54
CA LEU A 522 1.00 11.31 -0.86
C LEU A 522 0.07 12.09 -1.80
N PRO A 523 0.54 12.51 -2.98
CA PRO A 523 -0.34 13.08 -3.99
C PRO A 523 -1.33 12.01 -4.47
N ALA A 524 -2.45 12.44 -5.07
CA ALA A 524 -3.49 11.54 -5.57
C ALA A 524 -2.96 10.47 -6.55
N ARG A 525 -1.89 10.78 -7.28
CA ARG A 525 -1.10 9.82 -8.06
C ARG A 525 0.34 9.84 -7.54
N PRO A 526 0.71 8.92 -6.64
CA PRO A 526 2.07 8.79 -6.12
C PRO A 526 3.08 8.57 -7.25
N ASP A 527 4.29 9.10 -7.07
CA ASP A 527 5.40 8.81 -7.97
C ASP A 527 5.77 7.30 -7.88
N PRO A 528 6.05 6.60 -9.00
CA PRO A 528 6.45 5.19 -8.99
C PRO A 528 7.63 4.86 -8.06
N LEU A 529 8.51 5.82 -7.81
CA LEU A 529 9.63 5.66 -6.88
C LEU A 529 9.19 5.50 -5.42
N LEU A 530 7.96 5.91 -5.07
CA LEU A 530 7.35 5.69 -3.75
C LEU A 530 6.43 4.46 -3.69
N ALA A 531 6.30 3.70 -4.79
CA ALA A 531 5.45 2.51 -4.82
C ALA A 531 5.80 1.53 -3.69
N GLY A 532 4.78 1.12 -2.91
CA GLY A 532 4.91 0.37 -1.67
C GLY A 532 4.63 1.19 -0.41
N LEU A 533 4.64 2.53 -0.47
CA LEU A 533 4.29 3.40 0.65
C LEU A 533 2.78 3.73 0.66
N GLY A 534 2.20 3.80 1.86
CA GLY A 534 0.88 4.40 2.08
C GLY A 534 0.98 5.78 2.74
N THR A 535 -0.12 6.52 2.79
CA THR A 535 -0.16 7.83 3.47
C THR A 535 0.27 7.72 4.94
N SER A 536 -0.08 6.62 5.62
CA SER A 536 0.37 6.36 7.01
C SER A 536 1.89 6.19 7.18
N ASP A 537 2.61 5.87 6.10
CA ASP A 537 4.07 5.76 6.10
C ASP A 537 4.76 7.13 6.01
N VAL A 538 4.10 8.12 5.40
CA VAL A 538 4.63 9.48 5.19
C VAL A 538 3.97 10.52 6.09
N THR A 539 2.93 10.17 6.84
CA THR A 539 2.36 11.06 7.87
C THR A 539 2.95 10.70 9.23
N LEU A 540 3.78 11.60 9.76
CA LEU A 540 4.44 11.44 11.05
C LEU A 540 3.73 12.24 12.13
N TYR A 541 3.74 11.72 13.36
CA TYR A 541 3.08 12.33 14.52
C TYR A 541 4.09 12.59 15.65
N SER A 542 3.82 13.64 16.42
CA SER A 542 4.46 13.92 17.71
C SER A 542 3.88 13.05 18.83
N SER A 543 4.49 13.09 20.02
CA SER A 543 3.93 12.47 21.22
C SER A 543 2.78 13.29 21.84
N THR A 544 2.56 14.52 21.36
CA THR A 544 1.63 15.44 22.01
C THR A 544 0.20 15.26 21.50
N GLN A 545 -0.70 14.93 22.42
CA GLN A 545 -2.14 14.88 22.15
C GLN A 545 -2.70 16.29 21.86
N MET A 546 -3.58 16.38 20.86
CA MET A 546 -4.19 17.65 20.44
C MET A 546 -5.34 18.10 21.35
N PHE A 547 -6.22 17.16 21.72
CA PHE A 547 -7.36 17.42 22.59
C PHE A 547 -7.42 16.41 23.73
N PRO A 548 -7.67 16.82 24.99
CA PRO A 548 -7.74 15.87 26.10
C PRO A 548 -8.98 14.96 26.05
N TRP A 549 -9.99 15.30 25.25
CA TRP A 549 -11.24 14.53 25.10
C TRP A 549 -11.33 13.72 23.81
N ALA A 550 -10.34 13.79 22.92
CA ALA A 550 -10.34 13.07 21.64
C ALA A 550 -8.99 12.41 21.37
N ALA A 551 -9.00 11.25 20.72
CA ALA A 551 -7.79 10.61 20.25
C ALA A 551 -7.19 11.40 19.08
N GLY A 552 -5.85 11.57 19.08
CA GLY A 552 -5.15 12.26 18.00
C GLY A 552 -4.00 13.11 18.53
N ASN A 553 -2.84 12.97 17.90
CA ASN A 553 -1.65 13.75 18.20
C ASN A 553 -1.41 14.80 17.10
N PHE A 554 -0.66 15.84 17.43
CA PHE A 554 -0.16 16.77 16.43
C PHE A 554 0.80 16.05 15.47
N VAL A 555 0.84 16.50 14.21
CA VAL A 555 1.84 16.04 13.23
C VAL A 555 3.25 16.44 13.66
N ALA A 556 4.24 15.67 13.21
CA ALA A 556 5.64 15.93 13.48
C ALA A 556 6.11 17.21 12.76
N SER A 557 6.88 18.05 13.46
CA SER A 557 7.43 19.28 12.91
C SER A 557 8.84 19.12 12.32
N ASP A 558 9.36 17.90 12.34
CA ASP A 558 10.77 17.56 12.10
C ASP A 558 10.91 16.38 11.14
N GLU A 559 9.96 16.25 10.21
CA GLU A 559 9.98 15.21 9.18
C GLU A 559 11.05 15.49 8.11
N PHE A 560 11.17 16.74 7.67
CA PHE A 560 12.17 17.22 6.72
C PHE A 560 13.01 18.34 7.34
N SER A 561 14.23 18.55 6.80
CA SER A 561 15.06 19.68 7.23
C SER A 561 14.61 20.98 6.54
N TYR A 562 14.53 20.94 5.21
CA TYR A 562 14.04 22.00 4.35
C TYR A 562 13.14 21.43 3.26
N VAL A 563 12.24 22.26 2.74
CA VAL A 563 11.40 21.96 1.58
C VAL A 563 11.59 23.01 0.50
N ILE A 564 11.41 22.62 -0.76
CA ILE A 564 11.46 23.51 -1.92
C ILE A 564 10.09 23.67 -2.59
N ASP A 565 9.91 24.73 -3.38
CA ASP A 565 8.64 25.04 -4.03
C ASP A 565 8.37 24.17 -5.27
N TYR A 566 7.10 24.14 -5.68
CA TYR A 566 6.66 23.57 -6.95
C TYR A 566 5.97 24.64 -7.80
N ASP A 567 4.65 24.59 -7.95
CA ASP A 567 3.83 25.67 -8.53
C ASP A 567 3.02 26.41 -7.47
N GLU A 568 2.77 25.80 -6.33
CA GLU A 568 2.19 26.44 -5.16
C GLU A 568 3.29 27.12 -4.33
N VAL A 569 3.13 28.42 -4.06
CA VAL A 569 4.18 29.28 -3.49
C VAL A 569 3.80 30.02 -2.21
N ALA A 570 2.55 29.95 -1.75
CA ALA A 570 2.12 30.62 -0.51
C ALA A 570 2.89 30.15 0.75
N PRO A 571 3.25 28.86 0.91
CA PRO A 571 4.05 28.36 2.03
C PRO A 571 5.41 29.00 2.19
N PHE A 572 5.94 29.62 1.14
CA PHE A 572 7.24 30.27 1.15
C PHE A 572 7.14 31.75 1.52
N ALA A 573 5.92 32.31 1.53
CA ALA A 573 5.69 33.70 1.85
C ALA A 573 5.73 33.97 3.36
N LYS A 574 6.15 35.17 3.73
CA LYS A 574 5.96 35.72 5.07
C LYS A 574 4.59 36.40 5.14
N SER A 575 3.86 36.20 6.23
CA SER A 575 2.59 36.90 6.50
C SER A 575 2.60 37.55 7.88
N SER A 576 1.62 38.42 8.14
CA SER A 576 1.47 39.11 9.43
C SER A 576 0.91 38.25 10.56
N PHE A 577 0.62 36.96 10.34
CA PHE A 577 0.09 36.07 11.37
C PHE A 577 1.20 35.65 12.36
N PRO A 578 1.22 36.17 13.61
CA PRO A 578 2.36 35.95 14.52
C PRO A 578 2.43 34.52 15.05
N ASN A 579 1.29 33.81 15.06
CA ASN A 579 1.14 32.50 15.70
C ASN A 579 1.15 31.33 14.70
N TYR A 580 1.20 31.60 13.39
CA TYR A 580 1.19 30.59 12.35
C TYR A 580 2.36 30.88 11.40
N GLY A 581 3.45 30.10 11.53
CA GLY A 581 4.66 30.26 10.71
C GLY A 581 4.43 30.11 9.20
N ASN A 582 3.23 29.66 8.81
CA ASN A 582 2.73 29.56 7.44
C ASN A 582 1.19 29.60 7.45
N ILE A 583 0.58 30.37 6.54
CA ILE A 583 -0.89 30.44 6.31
C ILE A 583 -1.44 29.22 5.54
N THR A 584 -0.53 28.35 5.09
CA THR A 584 -0.76 27.23 4.18
C THR A 584 -0.24 25.95 4.82
N ASN A 585 -1.05 25.32 5.65
CA ASN A 585 -0.61 24.22 6.51
C ASN A 585 -1.31 22.89 6.19
N GLY A 586 -2.30 22.92 5.29
CA GLY A 586 -3.03 21.76 4.80
C GLY A 586 -4.11 21.23 5.76
N PHE A 587 -4.38 21.93 6.86
CA PHE A 587 -5.43 21.61 7.83
C PHE A 587 -6.65 22.51 7.70
N VAL A 588 -7.84 21.95 7.89
CA VAL A 588 -9.10 22.69 7.85
C VAL A 588 -9.81 22.64 9.20
N SER A 589 -10.87 23.41 9.36
CA SER A 589 -11.64 23.54 10.61
C SER A 589 -12.17 22.21 11.13
N ALA A 590 -12.43 21.24 10.24
CA ALA A 590 -12.78 19.86 10.61
C ALA A 590 -11.65 19.09 11.33
N ASP A 591 -10.39 19.49 11.16
CA ASP A 591 -9.23 18.89 11.83
C ASP A 591 -9.05 19.41 13.26
N GLY A 592 -9.54 20.63 13.54
CA GLY A 592 -9.57 21.19 14.89
C GLY A 592 -9.09 22.63 14.97
N TRP A 593 -9.66 23.40 15.90
CA TRP A 593 -9.36 24.82 16.10
C TRP A 593 -7.87 25.17 16.37
N PRO A 594 -7.01 24.31 16.94
CA PRO A 594 -5.59 24.62 17.10
C PRO A 594 -4.81 24.68 15.78
N LEU A 595 -5.37 24.16 14.69
CA LEU A 595 -4.70 23.99 13.40
C LEU A 595 -5.11 25.04 12.35
N ILE A 596 -6.05 25.94 12.69
CA ILE A 596 -6.61 26.93 11.76
C ILE A 596 -6.48 28.35 12.33
N ILE A 597 -6.61 29.36 11.47
CA ILE A 597 -6.47 30.77 11.85
C ILE A 597 -7.86 31.36 12.14
N ASN A 598 -8.02 31.95 13.31
CA ASN A 598 -9.20 32.75 13.66
C ASN A 598 -8.74 34.10 14.22
N VAL A 599 -9.17 35.19 13.59
CA VAL A 599 -8.80 36.55 14.00
C VAL A 599 -10.02 37.43 14.24
N PRO A 600 -10.00 38.33 15.24
CA PRO A 600 -11.09 39.27 15.44
C PRO A 600 -11.31 40.16 14.23
N VAL A 601 -12.58 40.46 13.95
CA VAL A 601 -12.95 41.49 12.98
C VAL A 601 -12.35 42.84 13.45
N PRO A 602 -11.73 43.63 12.55
CA PRO A 602 -11.22 44.95 12.90
C PRO A 602 -12.29 45.86 13.54
N ARG A 603 -11.98 46.42 14.72
CA ARG A 603 -12.94 47.23 15.50
C ARG A 603 -13.30 48.57 14.85
N ASP A 604 -12.49 49.03 13.91
CA ASP A 604 -12.67 50.26 13.15
C ASP A 604 -13.51 50.05 11.87
N GLY A 605 -14.02 48.84 11.65
CA GLY A 605 -14.89 48.50 10.51
C GLY A 605 -14.16 48.38 9.18
N ARG A 606 -12.83 48.42 9.17
CA ARG A 606 -12.01 48.23 7.96
C ARG A 606 -11.93 46.75 7.59
N PRO A 607 -11.66 46.43 6.30
CA PRO A 607 -11.31 45.07 5.89
C PRO A 607 -10.11 44.53 6.67
N LEU A 608 -10.09 43.21 6.88
CA LEU A 608 -8.90 42.55 7.42
C LEU A 608 -7.84 42.46 6.30
N GLU A 609 -6.76 43.21 6.44
CA GLU A 609 -5.61 43.15 5.54
C GLU A 609 -4.50 42.25 6.11
N VAL A 610 -4.06 41.27 5.32
CA VAL A 610 -2.95 40.37 5.60
C VAL A 610 -1.87 40.59 4.55
N PRO A 611 -0.81 41.38 4.86
CA PRO A 611 0.34 41.51 3.98
C PRO A 611 1.05 40.16 3.81
N ILE A 612 1.40 39.83 2.58
CA ILE A 612 2.09 38.61 2.16
C ILE A 612 3.31 39.01 1.33
N GLU A 613 4.51 38.58 1.74
CA GLU A 613 5.77 38.80 1.02
C GLU A 613 6.41 37.48 0.61
N LEU A 614 6.52 37.24 -0.71
CA LEU A 614 7.26 36.13 -1.28
C LEU A 614 8.79 36.37 -1.21
N PRO A 615 9.61 35.32 -1.11
CA PRO A 615 11.07 35.45 -1.13
C PRO A 615 11.61 36.11 -2.40
N LYS A 616 10.92 35.93 -3.52
CA LYS A 616 11.22 36.53 -4.82
C LYS A 616 9.94 36.76 -5.62
N SER A 617 10.01 37.59 -6.67
CA SER A 617 8.87 37.86 -7.53
C SER A 617 8.37 36.58 -8.21
N GLN A 618 7.06 36.38 -8.25
CA GLN A 618 6.39 35.28 -8.94
C GLN A 618 5.23 35.82 -9.78
N THR A 619 5.00 35.25 -10.96
CA THR A 619 3.79 35.52 -11.74
C THR A 619 2.67 34.61 -11.25
N LEU A 620 1.67 35.18 -10.59
CA LEU A 620 0.54 34.43 -10.02
C LEU A 620 -0.60 34.34 -11.04
N VAL A 621 -1.20 33.15 -11.15
CA VAL A 621 -2.28 32.85 -12.11
C VAL A 621 -3.57 32.40 -11.46
N GLU A 622 -3.51 31.92 -10.22
CA GLU A 622 -4.64 31.35 -9.51
C GLU A 622 -4.44 31.52 -8.00
N PHE A 623 -5.53 31.78 -7.31
CA PHE A 623 -5.64 31.90 -5.87
C PHE A 623 -6.72 30.95 -5.38
N THR A 624 -6.43 30.16 -4.36
CA THR A 624 -7.45 29.33 -3.72
C THR A 624 -7.73 29.86 -2.34
N TRP A 625 -9.00 30.10 -2.05
CA TRP A 625 -9.50 30.52 -0.75
C TRP A 625 -10.17 29.35 -0.03
N ILE A 626 -9.83 29.15 1.24
CA ILE A 626 -10.54 28.25 2.15
C ILE A 626 -10.83 29.01 3.45
N GLY A 627 -12.06 29.50 3.59
CA GLY A 627 -12.56 30.11 4.83
C GLY A 627 -13.04 29.05 5.83
N ASN A 628 -13.60 29.48 6.96
CA ASN A 628 -14.38 28.57 7.81
C ASN A 628 -15.68 29.18 8.34
N THR A 629 -16.56 28.27 8.74
CA THR A 629 -17.94 28.55 9.14
C THR A 629 -18.14 28.54 10.66
N MET A 630 -17.07 28.45 11.45
CA MET A 630 -17.17 28.37 12.92
C MET A 630 -17.68 29.68 13.54
N TYR A 631 -17.42 30.82 12.88
CA TYR A 631 -17.72 32.18 13.32
C TYR A 631 -18.50 32.97 12.25
N TRP A 632 -17.95 34.07 11.72
CA TRP A 632 -18.58 34.87 10.67
C TRP A 632 -17.98 34.48 9.32
N PRO A 633 -18.68 33.65 8.52
CA PRO A 633 -18.14 33.14 7.27
C PRO A 633 -17.99 34.28 6.24
N GLN A 634 -16.94 34.20 5.46
CA GLN A 634 -16.50 35.29 4.59
C GLN A 634 -17.26 35.22 3.26
N THR A 635 -17.65 36.37 2.74
CA THR A 635 -18.41 36.50 1.48
C THR A 635 -17.60 37.19 0.38
N ARG A 636 -16.52 37.89 0.74
CA ARG A 636 -15.68 38.60 -0.23
C ARG A 636 -14.22 38.64 0.19
N VAL A 637 -13.34 38.35 -0.76
CA VAL A 637 -11.88 38.45 -0.60
C VAL A 637 -11.26 39.14 -1.81
N ASN A 638 -10.23 39.94 -1.57
CA ASN A 638 -9.48 40.65 -2.60
C ASN A 638 -7.98 40.35 -2.46
N LEU A 639 -7.27 40.29 -3.58
CA LEU A 639 -5.81 40.35 -3.61
C LEU A 639 -5.37 41.72 -4.13
N LEU A 640 -4.70 42.48 -3.27
CA LEU A 640 -4.15 43.80 -3.58
C LEU A 640 -2.67 43.64 -3.93
N PHE A 641 -2.24 44.11 -5.11
CA PHE A 641 -0.88 43.89 -5.60
C PHE A 641 0.02 45.10 -5.29
N GLU A 642 1.29 44.87 -4.92
CA GLU A 642 2.25 45.97 -4.70
C GLU A 642 2.41 46.81 -5.97
N GLY A 643 2.24 48.13 -5.85
CA GLY A 643 2.30 49.07 -6.97
C GLY A 643 1.03 49.21 -7.81
N ASP A 644 -0.02 48.42 -7.53
CA ASP A 644 -1.30 48.44 -8.26
C ASP A 644 -2.48 48.10 -7.33
N ARG A 645 -2.72 48.93 -6.30
CA ARG A 645 -3.82 48.73 -5.35
C ARG A 645 -5.20 49.12 -5.92
N GLU A 646 -5.24 49.94 -6.96
CA GLU A 646 -6.48 50.41 -7.60
C GLU A 646 -7.14 49.33 -8.48
N HIS A 647 -6.41 48.27 -8.86
CA HIS A 647 -6.93 47.17 -9.66
C HIS A 647 -6.75 45.82 -8.96
N PRO A 648 -7.45 45.58 -7.84
CA PRO A 648 -7.36 44.33 -7.11
C PRO A 648 -7.98 43.17 -7.89
N ALA A 649 -7.52 41.95 -7.61
CA ALA A 649 -8.27 40.76 -7.99
C ALA A 649 -9.33 40.48 -6.92
N SER A 650 -10.59 40.84 -7.20
CA SER A 650 -11.72 40.77 -6.27
C SER A 650 -12.63 39.58 -6.56
N TYR A 651 -13.03 38.87 -5.51
CA TYR A 651 -13.89 37.69 -5.62
C TYR A 651 -15.00 37.70 -4.58
N GLU A 652 -16.23 37.46 -5.03
CA GLU A 652 -17.31 37.01 -4.16
C GLU A 652 -17.10 35.52 -3.89
N VAL A 653 -16.97 35.16 -2.62
CA VAL A 653 -16.74 33.78 -2.18
C VAL A 653 -17.97 33.25 -1.46
N LYS A 654 -18.22 31.95 -1.63
CA LYS A 654 -19.27 31.25 -0.88
C LYS A 654 -18.88 31.24 0.61
N PRO A 655 -19.83 31.51 1.53
CA PRO A 655 -19.59 31.48 2.97
C PRO A 655 -19.54 30.03 3.51
N ASN A 656 -18.63 29.21 2.98
CA ASN A 656 -18.42 27.81 3.37
C ASN A 656 -16.92 27.49 3.60
N ASP A 657 -16.63 26.25 3.96
CA ASP A 657 -15.30 25.70 4.25
C ASP A 657 -14.73 24.87 3.08
N GLU A 658 -15.32 24.99 1.89
CA GLU A 658 -14.86 24.30 0.68
C GLU A 658 -13.74 25.09 -0.02
N PRO A 659 -12.75 24.42 -0.63
CA PRO A 659 -11.77 25.10 -1.46
C PRO A 659 -12.41 25.81 -2.67
N GLN A 660 -12.19 27.11 -2.79
CA GLN A 660 -12.67 27.93 -3.90
C GLN A 660 -11.49 28.38 -4.75
N VAL A 661 -11.37 27.80 -5.95
CA VAL A 661 -10.28 28.09 -6.92
C VAL A 661 -10.67 29.30 -7.76
N LEU A 662 -9.88 30.37 -7.68
CA LEU A 662 -10.18 31.70 -8.20
C LEU A 662 -9.07 32.16 -9.17
N PRO A 663 -9.37 32.36 -10.47
CA PRO A 663 -8.35 32.70 -11.46
C PRO A 663 -7.92 34.17 -11.36
N ILE A 664 -6.61 34.43 -11.38
CA ILE A 664 -6.02 35.78 -11.41
C ILE A 664 -5.87 36.20 -12.87
N GLN A 665 -6.77 37.06 -13.35
CA GLN A 665 -6.79 37.51 -14.75
C GLN A 665 -6.71 39.05 -14.89
N PRO A 666 -5.74 39.59 -15.65
CA PRO A 666 -4.58 38.89 -16.19
C PRO A 666 -3.62 38.40 -15.08
N PRO A 667 -2.73 37.44 -15.36
CA PRO A 667 -1.68 37.03 -14.42
C PRO A 667 -0.89 38.23 -13.87
N ARG A 668 -0.46 38.16 -12.61
CA ARG A 668 0.21 39.28 -11.91
C ARG A 668 1.59 38.87 -11.41
N THR A 669 2.63 39.58 -11.85
CA THR A 669 3.99 39.38 -11.34
C THR A 669 4.23 40.26 -10.13
N VAL A 670 4.35 39.65 -8.96
CA VAL A 670 4.51 40.36 -7.69
C VAL A 670 5.48 39.65 -6.76
N ARG A 671 6.12 40.44 -5.89
CA ARG A 671 6.82 39.93 -4.71
C ARG A 671 6.00 40.14 -3.45
N LYS A 672 5.27 41.25 -3.34
CA LYS A 672 4.37 41.54 -2.23
C LYS A 672 2.94 41.70 -2.72
N LEU A 673 2.01 41.21 -1.92
CA LEU A 673 0.58 41.41 -2.09
C LEU A 673 -0.08 41.48 -0.71
N THR A 674 -1.33 41.94 -0.67
CA THR A 674 -2.16 41.90 0.53
C THR A 674 -3.40 41.07 0.24
N LEU A 675 -3.65 40.06 1.06
CA LEU A 675 -4.95 39.41 1.11
C LEU A 675 -5.87 40.29 1.97
N GLU A 676 -6.96 40.75 1.38
CA GLU A 676 -7.97 41.56 2.04
C GLU A 676 -9.27 40.76 2.17
N VAL A 677 -9.73 40.50 3.39
CA VAL A 677 -11.07 39.94 3.63
C VAL A 677 -12.04 41.11 3.78
N ALA A 678 -12.80 41.36 2.71
CA ALA A 678 -13.60 42.58 2.53
C ALA A 678 -15.09 42.41 2.83
N GLY A 679 -15.56 41.19 3.08
CA GLY A 679 -16.97 40.93 3.40
C GLY A 679 -17.17 39.63 4.16
N TRP A 680 -18.18 39.61 5.02
CA TRP A 680 -18.58 38.46 5.83
C TRP A 680 -20.07 38.52 6.18
N GLN A 681 -20.63 37.39 6.56
CA GLN A 681 -21.99 37.28 7.10
C GLN A 681 -21.94 37.22 8.63
N GLU A 682 -22.64 38.14 9.29
CA GLU A 682 -22.81 38.07 10.75
C GLU A 682 -23.69 36.88 11.12
N VAL A 683 -23.22 36.07 12.07
CA VAL A 683 -23.96 34.90 12.57
C VAL A 683 -24.37 35.17 14.02
N PRO A 684 -25.69 35.25 14.32
CA PRO A 684 -26.18 35.48 15.67
C PRO A 684 -25.65 34.44 16.67
N GLY A 685 -25.18 34.90 17.82
CA GLY A 685 -24.65 34.04 18.89
C GLY A 685 -23.22 33.52 18.67
N LYS A 686 -22.56 33.88 17.56
CA LYS A 686 -21.14 33.59 17.32
C LYS A 686 -20.29 34.83 17.54
N GLY A 687 -19.05 34.64 18.00
CA GLY A 687 -18.08 35.73 18.16
C GLY A 687 -17.70 36.37 16.82
N ALA A 688 -17.41 37.67 16.83
CA ALA A 688 -16.99 38.47 15.67
C ALA A 688 -15.55 38.14 15.24
N LEU A 689 -15.35 36.93 14.70
CA LEU A 689 -14.07 36.43 14.21
C LEU A 689 -14.17 36.05 12.73
N ILE A 690 -13.11 36.34 11.99
CA ILE A 690 -12.84 35.89 10.62
C ILE A 690 -11.96 34.64 10.71
N GLY A 691 -12.42 33.58 10.05
CA GLY A 691 -11.74 32.29 9.99
C GLY A 691 -11.05 32.08 8.65
N ILE A 692 -9.77 31.71 8.67
CA ILE A 692 -8.98 31.37 7.48
C ILE A 692 -8.41 29.97 7.73
N ASP A 693 -8.88 28.98 6.97
CA ASP A 693 -8.39 27.62 7.08
C ASP A 693 -7.10 27.46 6.27
N ASN A 694 -7.12 27.83 4.98
CA ASN A 694 -5.93 27.86 4.13
C ASN A 694 -6.09 28.88 3.00
N ILE A 695 -4.96 29.29 2.43
CA ILE A 695 -4.90 29.88 1.10
C ILE A 695 -3.87 29.16 0.25
N TYR A 696 -4.01 29.18 -1.07
CA TYR A 696 -2.95 28.74 -1.98
C TYR A 696 -2.72 29.80 -3.06
N LEU A 697 -1.45 30.00 -3.42
CA LEU A 697 -1.06 30.90 -4.50
C LEU A 697 -0.33 30.09 -5.56
N LYS A 698 -0.93 29.93 -6.73
CA LYS A 698 -0.33 29.20 -7.83
C LYS A 698 0.45 30.14 -8.74
N ALA A 699 1.74 29.89 -8.84
CA ALA A 699 2.62 30.57 -9.76
C ALA A 699 2.56 29.94 -11.15
N GLN A 700 2.74 30.78 -12.17
CA GLN A 700 2.83 30.36 -13.56
C GLN A 700 4.11 29.53 -13.74
N ARG A 701 3.96 28.39 -14.41
CA ARG A 701 5.06 27.51 -14.82
C ARG A 701 4.88 27.12 -16.29
N PRO A 702 5.96 27.01 -17.08
CA PRO A 702 5.86 26.53 -18.45
C PRO A 702 5.50 25.03 -18.49
N PRO A 703 4.91 24.50 -19.57
CA PRO A 703 4.58 23.07 -19.69
C PRO A 703 5.77 22.13 -19.41
N GLU A 704 6.98 22.52 -19.85
CA GLU A 704 8.22 21.78 -19.63
C GLU A 704 8.56 21.58 -18.14
N PHE A 705 8.17 22.51 -17.26
CA PHE A 705 8.36 22.37 -15.81
C PHE A 705 7.60 21.15 -15.28
N TYR A 706 6.33 21.01 -15.67
CA TYR A 706 5.48 19.90 -15.26
C TYR A 706 5.97 18.56 -15.81
N GLU A 707 6.72 18.54 -16.90
CA GLU A 707 7.36 17.33 -17.43
C GLU A 707 8.62 16.95 -16.65
N LYS A 708 9.42 17.95 -16.24
CA LYS A 708 10.76 17.77 -15.69
C LYS A 708 10.88 17.88 -14.17
N VAL A 709 9.82 18.31 -13.49
CA VAL A 709 9.75 18.45 -12.02
C VAL A 709 8.50 17.73 -11.53
N LYS A 710 8.69 16.71 -10.69
CA LYS A 710 7.62 15.86 -10.16
C LYS A 710 7.66 15.89 -8.64
N PRO A 711 6.69 16.51 -7.96
CA PRO A 711 6.59 16.41 -6.51
C PRO A 711 6.19 14.98 -6.15
N MET A 712 6.89 14.39 -5.18
CA MET A 712 6.60 13.02 -4.74
C MET A 712 5.65 13.01 -3.52
N LEU A 713 5.54 14.14 -2.83
CA LEU A 713 4.60 14.42 -1.74
C LEU A 713 3.79 15.69 -2.08
N ASN A 714 2.80 16.03 -1.26
CA ASN A 714 2.12 17.33 -1.35
C ASN A 714 3.04 18.54 -1.03
N ILE A 715 4.25 18.27 -0.53
CA ILE A 715 5.28 19.27 -0.18
C ILE A 715 6.62 18.92 -0.87
N GLY A 716 7.49 19.90 -1.06
CA GLY A 716 8.79 19.69 -1.72
C GLY A 716 9.91 19.14 -0.85
N GLY A 717 9.59 18.24 0.09
CA GLY A 717 10.60 17.47 0.85
C GLY A 717 11.19 16.30 0.06
N LEU A 718 10.40 15.76 -0.88
CA LEU A 718 10.79 14.74 -1.85
C LEU A 718 10.43 15.17 -3.27
N MET A 719 11.42 15.29 -4.15
CA MET A 719 11.25 15.80 -5.52
C MET A 719 11.97 14.90 -6.52
N HIS A 720 11.34 14.64 -7.66
CA HIS A 720 11.90 13.84 -8.75
C HIS A 720 12.06 14.69 -10.02
N TYR A 721 13.23 14.59 -10.65
CA TYR A 721 13.57 15.27 -11.91
C TYR A 721 13.95 14.22 -12.97
N PRO A 722 12.99 13.78 -13.81
CA PRO A 722 13.24 12.76 -14.82
C PRO A 722 14.30 13.20 -15.85
N ARG A 723 15.16 12.27 -16.27
CA ARG A 723 16.20 12.45 -17.31
C ARG A 723 16.31 11.20 -18.19
N GLY A 724 15.22 10.85 -18.88
CA GLY A 724 15.17 9.66 -19.73
C GLY A 724 15.24 8.37 -18.92
N ARG A 725 16.31 7.57 -19.09
CA ARG A 725 16.53 6.33 -18.31
C ARG A 725 17.15 6.58 -16.92
N GLY A 726 17.66 7.79 -16.70
CA GLY A 726 18.21 8.27 -15.44
C GLY A 726 17.36 9.37 -14.82
N GLY A 727 17.85 9.97 -13.75
CA GLY A 727 17.14 11.07 -13.10
C GLY A 727 17.84 11.57 -11.84
N LEU A 728 17.27 12.65 -11.29
CA LEU A 728 17.69 13.22 -10.01
C LEU A 728 16.54 13.14 -9.02
N VAL A 729 16.87 12.93 -7.74
CA VAL A 729 15.90 12.93 -6.64
C VAL A 729 16.43 13.78 -5.50
N LEU A 730 15.60 14.67 -4.98
CA LEU A 730 15.81 15.26 -3.66
C LEU A 730 15.11 14.41 -2.62
N CYS A 731 15.84 13.99 -1.60
CA CYS A 731 15.32 13.32 -0.43
C CYS A 731 15.79 14.05 0.82
N ASN A 732 15.02 15.03 1.29
CA ASN A 732 15.47 15.92 2.37
C ASN A 732 14.93 15.57 3.76
N LEU A 733 14.68 14.27 4.00
CA LEU A 733 14.25 13.74 5.30
C LEU A 733 15.23 14.18 6.39
N LEU A 734 14.71 14.52 7.57
CA LEU A 734 15.54 14.86 8.71
C LEU A 734 15.80 13.62 9.56
N PHE A 735 16.96 12.98 9.36
CA PHE A 735 17.41 11.88 10.22
C PHE A 735 18.01 12.41 11.51
N GLN A 736 17.53 11.90 12.64
CA GLN A 736 18.02 12.26 13.97
C GLN A 736 18.55 11.02 14.70
N GLU A 737 19.44 11.25 15.67
CA GLU A 737 19.92 10.17 16.54
C GLU A 737 18.83 9.68 17.50
N HIS A 738 17.97 10.61 17.93
CA HIS A 738 16.83 10.35 18.79
C HIS A 738 15.61 11.07 18.24
N GLU A 739 14.59 10.30 17.85
CA GLU A 739 13.27 10.83 17.51
C GLU A 739 12.42 10.91 18.79
N GLU A 740 11.59 11.96 18.92
CA GLU A 740 10.60 12.07 20.00
C GLU A 740 9.66 10.84 20.04
N VAL A 741 9.26 10.37 18.84
CA VAL A 741 8.45 9.17 18.65
C VAL A 741 9.29 8.13 17.90
N PRO A 742 9.70 7.01 18.53
CA PRO A 742 10.57 6.02 17.90
C PRO A 742 10.06 5.45 16.57
N GLU A 743 8.74 5.37 16.38
CA GLU A 743 8.13 4.92 15.12
C GLU A 743 8.50 5.83 13.93
N ASN A 744 8.72 7.13 14.16
CA ASN A 744 9.09 8.08 13.11
C ASN A 744 10.46 7.74 12.49
N ALA A 745 11.42 7.23 13.28
CA ALA A 745 12.71 6.77 12.77
C ALA A 745 12.53 5.65 11.76
N ALA A 746 11.72 4.64 12.12
CA ALA A 746 11.42 3.50 11.27
C ALA A 746 10.68 3.94 9.99
N LYS A 747 9.76 4.91 10.07
CA LYS A 747 9.07 5.47 8.90
C LYS A 747 10.02 6.20 7.96
N LYS A 748 10.87 7.11 8.47
CA LYS A 748 11.88 7.83 7.66
C LYS A 748 12.83 6.85 6.96
N GLN A 749 13.29 5.81 7.68
CA GLN A 749 14.10 4.73 7.11
C GLN A 749 13.35 3.94 6.04
N LYS A 750 12.06 3.64 6.25
CA LYS A 750 11.20 2.94 5.28
C LYS A 750 11.01 3.76 4.00
N ILE A 751 10.84 5.09 4.10
CA ILE A 751 10.74 5.98 2.95
C ILE A 751 12.02 5.91 2.10
N LEU A 752 13.19 6.13 2.72
CA LEU A 752 14.48 6.06 2.01
C LEU A 752 14.76 4.67 1.43
N THR A 753 14.50 3.60 2.20
CA THR A 753 14.68 2.22 1.75
C THR A 753 13.79 1.91 0.54
N THR A 754 12.55 2.39 0.54
CA THR A 754 11.62 2.18 -0.57
C THR A 754 12.09 2.90 -1.83
N LEU A 755 12.51 4.17 -1.70
CA LEU A 755 13.10 4.94 -2.80
C LEU A 755 14.29 4.20 -3.42
N LEU A 756 15.26 3.81 -2.59
CA LEU A 756 16.47 3.12 -3.02
C LEU A 756 16.17 1.76 -3.66
N ARG A 757 15.24 0.99 -3.09
CA ARG A 757 14.80 -0.30 -3.65
C ARG A 757 14.13 -0.13 -5.01
N ASN A 758 13.25 0.84 -5.18
CA ASN A 758 12.61 1.12 -6.47
C ASN A 758 13.63 1.63 -7.51
N LEU A 759 14.76 2.18 -7.07
CA LEU A 759 15.94 2.49 -7.89
C LEU A 759 16.92 1.31 -8.02
N GLN A 760 16.54 0.09 -7.60
CA GLN A 760 17.34 -1.13 -7.72
C GLN A 760 18.65 -1.14 -6.92
N ALA A 761 18.69 -0.44 -5.77
CA ALA A 761 19.83 -0.53 -4.85
C ALA A 761 19.91 -1.91 -4.15
N PRO A 762 21.12 -2.47 -3.94
CA PRO A 762 21.34 -3.70 -3.20
C PRO A 762 21.48 -3.47 -1.69
N PHE A 763 20.97 -4.38 -0.86
CA PHE A 763 21.03 -4.31 0.62
C PHE A 763 21.69 -5.56 1.24
N ALA A 764 22.33 -5.43 2.40
CA ALA A 764 22.84 -6.51 3.23
C ALA A 764 21.68 -7.42 3.66
N GLY A 765 21.85 -8.74 3.50
CA GLY A 765 20.74 -9.69 3.57
C GLY A 765 20.02 -9.95 2.23
N ALA A 766 20.46 -9.36 1.12
CA ALA A 766 19.98 -9.74 -0.23
C ALA A 766 20.33 -11.19 -0.62
N ARG A 767 21.22 -11.86 0.12
CA ARG A 767 21.35 -13.32 0.04
C ARG A 767 20.20 -13.97 0.78
N THR A 768 19.08 -14.08 0.09
CA THR A 768 17.93 -14.84 0.59
C THR A 768 18.32 -16.30 0.77
N VAL A 769 18.37 -16.78 2.02
CA VAL A 769 18.54 -18.21 2.30
C VAL A 769 17.17 -18.87 2.31
N ILE A 770 16.99 -19.85 1.43
CA ILE A 770 15.72 -20.56 1.26
C ILE A 770 15.99 -22.06 1.40
N ALA A 771 15.39 -22.70 2.39
CA ALA A 771 15.54 -24.14 2.56
C ALA A 771 15.11 -24.89 1.29
N GLY A 772 15.91 -25.85 0.84
CA GLY A 772 15.64 -26.62 -0.37
C GLY A 772 16.06 -25.96 -1.68
N ALA A 773 16.53 -24.70 -1.69
CA ALA A 773 17.24 -24.12 -2.82
C ALA A 773 18.62 -24.77 -2.99
N ASN A 774 19.46 -24.24 -3.91
CA ASN A 774 20.84 -24.69 -4.13
C ASN A 774 21.76 -24.29 -2.96
N LEU A 775 21.52 -24.87 -1.78
CA LEU A 775 22.32 -24.71 -0.58
C LEU A 775 23.23 -25.92 -0.38
N VAL A 776 24.43 -25.68 0.14
CA VAL A 776 25.34 -26.73 0.59
C VAL A 776 25.11 -26.96 2.08
N TYR A 777 24.56 -28.13 2.43
CA TYR A 777 24.32 -28.50 3.82
C TYR A 777 25.53 -29.26 4.38
N THR A 778 26.02 -28.83 5.53
CA THR A 778 26.97 -29.62 6.33
C THR A 778 26.33 -29.94 7.69
N PRO A 779 25.92 -31.20 7.91
CA PRO A 779 25.46 -31.64 9.22
C PRO A 779 26.53 -31.42 10.29
N LEU A 780 26.13 -30.94 11.46
CA LEU A 780 27.00 -30.81 12.63
C LEU A 780 26.91 -32.08 13.46
N ASP A 781 28.06 -32.59 13.92
CA ASP A 781 28.11 -33.72 14.83
C ASP A 781 27.82 -33.24 16.26
N LEU A 782 26.69 -33.65 16.81
CA LEU A 782 26.24 -33.33 18.16
C LEU A 782 26.43 -34.51 19.14
N SER A 783 27.07 -35.60 18.71
CA SER A 783 27.17 -36.84 19.49
C SER A 783 27.88 -36.65 20.83
N HIS A 784 28.88 -35.76 20.90
CA HIS A 784 29.60 -35.42 22.13
C HIS A 784 28.75 -34.63 23.14
N GLN A 785 27.71 -33.92 22.68
CA GLN A 785 26.81 -33.13 23.51
C GLN A 785 25.47 -33.83 23.77
N ALA A 786 25.18 -34.94 23.07
CA ALA A 786 23.97 -35.72 23.28
C ALA A 786 23.92 -36.26 24.72
N ASN A 787 22.82 -35.98 25.40
CA ASN A 787 22.64 -36.28 26.83
C ASN A 787 21.37 -37.08 27.13
N GLN A 788 20.55 -37.35 26.11
CA GLN A 788 19.32 -38.10 26.26
C GLN A 788 18.97 -39.02 25.07
N TYR A 789 18.12 -40.01 25.30
CA TYR A 789 17.59 -40.92 24.28
C TYR A 789 16.29 -40.42 23.66
N ARG A 790 16.14 -40.60 22.35
CA ARG A 790 14.89 -40.29 21.62
C ARG A 790 13.77 -41.33 21.76
N ASP A 791 14.07 -42.47 22.38
CA ASP A 791 13.15 -43.60 22.60
C ASP A 791 12.57 -43.58 24.03
N GLU A 792 11.90 -44.66 24.43
CA GLU A 792 11.30 -44.81 25.76
C GLU A 792 12.26 -44.69 26.95
N LYS A 793 13.58 -44.82 26.75
CA LYS A 793 14.56 -44.81 27.84
C LYS A 793 14.82 -43.42 28.39
N GLY A 794 14.55 -42.39 27.58
CA GLY A 794 15.06 -41.05 27.83
C GLY A 794 14.12 -39.90 27.51
N TRP A 795 13.01 -40.15 26.81
CA TRP A 795 12.13 -39.06 26.43
C TRP A 795 11.45 -38.38 27.65
N PHE A 796 10.66 -37.32 27.43
CA PHE A 796 10.03 -36.41 28.43
C PHE A 796 9.15 -37.06 29.55
N GLY A 797 9.32 -38.34 29.87
CA GLY A 797 8.73 -39.05 31.00
C GLY A 797 7.60 -40.00 30.62
N ASP A 798 7.19 -40.02 29.36
CA ASP A 798 6.08 -40.84 28.86
C ASP A 798 6.54 -41.69 27.68
N SER A 799 6.73 -42.99 27.93
CA SER A 799 7.22 -43.95 26.93
C SER A 799 6.27 -44.15 25.75
N ARG A 800 4.99 -43.76 25.88
CA ARG A 800 3.98 -43.83 24.82
C ARG A 800 4.24 -42.78 23.73
N PHE A 801 4.87 -41.67 24.09
CA PHE A 801 5.08 -40.53 23.20
C PHE A 801 6.59 -40.29 23.04
N SER A 802 7.23 -40.97 22.08
CA SER A 802 8.68 -40.89 21.82
C SER A 802 8.99 -40.69 20.33
N PHE A 803 10.24 -40.40 19.99
CA PHE A 803 10.72 -40.26 18.60
C PHE A 803 11.52 -41.48 18.14
N ARG A 804 11.24 -42.68 18.68
CA ARG A 804 11.87 -43.95 18.27
C ARG A 804 11.79 -44.19 16.76
N ASP A 805 10.71 -43.70 16.16
CA ASP A 805 10.33 -43.85 14.77
C ASP A 805 10.89 -42.77 13.82
N LEU A 806 11.60 -41.77 14.37
CA LEU A 806 12.27 -40.76 13.56
C LEU A 806 13.42 -41.44 12.78
N PRO A 807 13.47 -41.29 11.44
CA PRO A 807 14.44 -42.02 10.63
C PRO A 807 15.88 -41.66 10.99
N THR A 808 16.81 -42.59 10.83
CA THR A 808 18.24 -42.44 11.18
C THR A 808 19.11 -42.29 9.94
N GLY A 809 20.25 -41.61 10.09
CA GLY A 809 21.16 -41.27 9.00
C GLY A 809 20.74 -40.01 8.26
N LYS A 810 21.21 -39.87 7.02
CA LYS A 810 21.00 -38.66 6.21
C LYS A 810 19.60 -38.63 5.58
N HIS A 811 18.79 -37.65 5.97
CA HIS A 811 17.43 -37.44 5.47
C HIS A 811 17.18 -35.99 5.11
N LYS A 812 16.36 -35.76 4.08
CA LYS A 812 15.87 -34.41 3.75
C LYS A 812 14.53 -34.18 4.44
N LEU A 813 14.49 -33.27 5.40
CA LEU A 813 13.27 -32.89 6.15
C LEU A 813 13.04 -31.38 5.98
N ALA A 814 11.82 -30.98 5.61
CA ALA A 814 11.46 -29.58 5.31
C ALA A 814 12.48 -28.86 4.38
N GLY A 815 13.00 -29.55 3.36
CA GLY A 815 13.96 -28.96 2.43
C GLY A 815 15.43 -28.99 2.88
N VAL A 816 15.71 -29.30 4.15
CA VAL A 816 17.05 -29.30 4.75
C VAL A 816 17.59 -30.73 4.89
N THR A 817 18.89 -30.92 4.65
CA THR A 817 19.54 -32.23 4.87
C THR A 817 20.05 -32.32 6.31
N TYR A 818 19.49 -33.26 7.08
CA TYR A 818 19.92 -33.59 8.44
C TYR A 818 20.59 -34.96 8.47
N ASP A 819 21.58 -35.13 9.35
CA ASP A 819 22.15 -36.43 9.69
C ASP A 819 21.69 -36.82 11.10
N ILE A 820 20.70 -37.71 11.18
CA ILE A 820 20.07 -38.10 12.43
C ILE A 820 20.86 -39.27 13.02
N TYR A 821 21.76 -38.94 13.93
CA TYR A 821 22.71 -39.86 14.55
C TYR A 821 22.05 -41.07 15.23
N HIS A 822 22.63 -42.26 15.02
CA HIS A 822 22.21 -43.50 15.68
C HIS A 822 23.36 -44.49 15.79
N PHE A 823 23.52 -45.11 16.96
CA PHE A 823 24.52 -46.16 17.20
C PHE A 823 23.80 -47.51 17.41
N PRO A 824 23.82 -48.43 16.42
CA PRO A 824 23.03 -49.68 16.50
C PRO A 824 23.54 -50.67 17.56
N THR A 825 24.83 -50.58 17.90
CA THR A 825 25.55 -51.61 18.65
C THR A 825 25.73 -51.28 20.14
N SER A 826 25.32 -50.09 20.59
CA SER A 826 25.34 -49.70 22.00
C SER A 826 24.32 -48.60 22.27
N PRO A 827 23.56 -48.67 23.40
CA PRO A 827 22.61 -47.63 23.75
C PRO A 827 23.37 -46.39 24.22
N VAL A 828 23.57 -45.43 23.31
CA VAL A 828 24.13 -44.12 23.64
C VAL A 828 23.05 -43.04 23.49
N PRO A 829 23.12 -41.94 24.26
CA PRO A 829 22.34 -40.74 24.01
C PRO A 829 22.42 -40.28 22.54
N THR A 830 21.30 -39.82 22.00
CA THR A 830 21.16 -39.44 20.58
C THR A 830 20.55 -38.05 20.38
N VAL A 831 20.14 -37.38 21.45
CA VAL A 831 19.60 -36.02 21.40
C VAL A 831 20.21 -35.14 22.49
N VAL A 832 20.22 -33.83 22.22
CA VAL A 832 20.49 -32.80 23.23
C VAL A 832 19.14 -32.39 23.83
N MET A 833 18.97 -32.57 25.14
CA MET A 833 17.76 -32.19 25.86
C MET A 833 18.11 -31.29 27.06
N LEU A 834 17.36 -30.20 27.22
CA LEU A 834 17.48 -29.28 28.35
C LEU A 834 16.45 -29.60 29.44
N LYS A 835 16.80 -29.27 30.69
CA LYS A 835 15.92 -29.39 31.85
C LYS A 835 14.83 -28.33 31.83
N GLY A 836 13.58 -28.77 31.90
CA GLY A 836 12.41 -27.91 32.16
C GLY A 836 11.73 -28.26 33.50
N PRO A 837 10.77 -27.44 33.95
CA PRO A 837 9.86 -27.82 35.03
C PRO A 837 9.16 -29.15 34.71
N ASN A 838 9.00 -30.04 35.69
CA ASN A 838 8.28 -31.31 35.58
C ASN A 838 8.79 -32.30 34.51
N VAL A 839 10.01 -32.10 33.98
CA VAL A 839 10.71 -33.09 33.14
C VAL A 839 11.51 -34.04 34.04
N PRO A 840 11.30 -35.37 33.96
CA PRO A 840 12.01 -36.33 34.79
C PRO A 840 13.47 -36.53 34.37
N GLY A 841 14.30 -37.04 35.29
CA GLY A 841 15.72 -37.32 35.06
C GLY A 841 16.67 -36.17 35.43
N ARG A 842 17.98 -36.43 35.31
CA ARG A 842 19.06 -35.46 35.57
C ARG A 842 19.51 -34.81 34.26
N LEU A 843 18.73 -33.85 33.77
CA LEU A 843 19.06 -33.08 32.56
C LEU A 843 19.78 -31.75 32.91
N PRO A 844 20.67 -31.25 32.04
CA PRO A 844 21.33 -29.97 32.23
C PRO A 844 20.42 -28.79 31.87
N ARG A 845 20.64 -27.62 32.48
CA ARG A 845 19.94 -26.37 32.10
C ARG A 845 20.58 -25.65 30.90
N LYS A 846 21.84 -25.98 30.61
CA LYS A 846 22.65 -25.42 29.52
C LYS A 846 23.52 -26.53 28.96
N VAL A 847 23.66 -26.58 27.64
CA VAL A 847 24.70 -27.34 26.94
C VAL A 847 25.60 -26.31 26.27
N SER A 848 26.89 -26.60 26.07
CA SER A 848 27.83 -25.60 25.55
C SER A 848 28.90 -26.23 24.70
N GLY A 849 29.49 -25.42 23.83
CA GLY A 849 30.64 -25.81 23.02
C GLY A 849 30.31 -26.85 21.95
N MET A 850 29.12 -26.77 21.33
CA MET A 850 28.84 -27.55 20.12
C MET A 850 29.71 -26.99 18.97
N PRO A 851 30.68 -27.75 18.46
CA PRO A 851 31.68 -27.21 17.53
C PRO A 851 31.08 -26.94 16.14
N VAL A 852 31.42 -25.79 15.57
CA VAL A 852 31.04 -25.40 14.20
C VAL A 852 32.29 -25.16 13.34
N HIS A 853 33.17 -24.26 13.79
CA HIS A 853 34.45 -23.88 13.16
C HIS A 853 34.36 -23.60 11.65
N ARG A 854 33.36 -22.80 11.25
CA ARG A 854 33.16 -22.42 9.84
C ARG A 854 32.28 -21.20 9.66
N ARG A 855 32.40 -20.60 8.48
CA ARG A 855 31.44 -19.61 7.96
C ARG A 855 30.18 -20.31 7.45
N ALA A 856 29.02 -19.70 7.66
CA ALA A 856 27.74 -20.20 7.18
C ALA A 856 26.78 -19.04 6.90
N ASP A 857 25.97 -19.14 5.84
CA ASP A 857 24.93 -18.15 5.57
C ASP A 857 23.71 -18.31 6.50
N ALA A 858 23.49 -19.51 7.05
CA ALA A 858 22.39 -19.80 7.97
C ALA A 858 22.67 -21.07 8.80
N LEU A 859 21.91 -21.23 9.89
CA LEU A 859 21.81 -22.46 10.68
C LEU A 859 20.37 -22.99 10.63
N PHE A 860 20.24 -24.32 10.63
CA PHE A 860 18.94 -25.00 10.61
C PHE A 860 18.85 -25.95 11.80
N PHE A 861 17.91 -25.70 12.70
CA PHE A 861 17.72 -26.45 13.93
C PHE A 861 16.55 -27.43 13.78
N LEU A 862 16.81 -28.72 14.01
CA LEU A 862 15.77 -29.74 14.08
C LEU A 862 15.39 -29.94 15.55
N GLN A 863 14.20 -29.49 15.94
CA GLN A 863 13.83 -29.32 17.35
C GLN A 863 12.39 -29.70 17.66
N THR A 864 12.12 -29.93 18.94
CA THR A 864 10.78 -30.15 19.50
C THR A 864 10.79 -29.76 20.98
N ALA A 865 9.62 -29.54 21.56
CA ALA A 865 9.50 -29.13 22.97
C ALA A 865 8.36 -29.86 23.66
N ARG A 866 8.41 -29.96 24.99
CA ARG A 866 7.25 -30.30 25.82
C ARG A 866 6.63 -29.01 26.34
N ILE A 867 5.38 -28.76 25.95
CA ILE A 867 4.62 -27.57 26.34
C ILE A 867 3.36 -28.04 27.08
N ASP A 868 3.38 -27.90 28.40
CA ASP A 868 2.27 -28.34 29.25
C ASP A 868 1.16 -27.27 29.39
N ARG A 869 1.47 -25.99 29.12
CA ARG A 869 0.50 -24.87 29.13
C ARG A 869 0.56 -24.13 27.79
N PRO A 870 -0.38 -24.39 26.86
CA PRO A 870 -0.48 -23.59 25.64
C PRO A 870 -0.91 -22.16 25.96
N LEU A 871 -0.66 -21.24 25.02
CA LEU A 871 -1.12 -19.86 25.11
C LEU A 871 -2.65 -19.81 25.19
N SER A 872 -3.15 -18.95 26.08
CA SER A 872 -4.57 -18.62 26.13
C SER A 872 -4.98 -17.73 24.94
N ALA A 873 -6.27 -17.64 24.66
CA ALA A 873 -6.79 -16.77 23.60
C ALA A 873 -6.41 -15.29 23.81
N GLN A 874 -6.40 -14.84 25.07
CA GLN A 874 -6.00 -13.48 25.43
C GLN A 874 -4.50 -13.24 25.17
N GLU A 875 -3.63 -14.17 25.58
CA GLU A 875 -2.18 -14.05 25.33
C GLU A 875 -1.86 -14.04 23.82
N ARG A 876 -2.61 -14.81 23.01
CA ARG A 876 -2.49 -14.74 21.54
C ARG A 876 -2.97 -13.40 20.98
N LYS A 877 -4.07 -12.86 21.50
CA LYS A 877 -4.61 -11.55 21.10
C LYS A 877 -3.64 -10.40 21.45
N GLU A 878 -2.92 -10.53 22.56
CA GLU A 878 -1.84 -9.63 22.98
C GLU A 878 -0.51 -9.90 22.26
N ASN A 879 -0.48 -10.84 21.30
CA ASN A 879 0.71 -11.25 20.56
C ASN A 879 1.90 -11.61 21.47
N ARG A 880 1.64 -12.24 22.62
CA ARG A 880 2.69 -12.65 23.55
C ARG A 880 3.52 -13.78 22.94
N ARG A 881 4.84 -13.66 23.07
CA ARG A 881 5.82 -14.66 22.59
C ARG A 881 6.70 -15.12 23.75
N PRO A 882 6.30 -16.14 24.52
CA PRO A 882 7.10 -16.65 25.63
C PRO A 882 8.35 -17.36 25.10
N GLU A 883 9.53 -16.92 25.52
CA GLU A 883 10.78 -17.60 25.24
C GLU A 883 10.86 -18.92 26.05
N LEU A 884 11.09 -20.05 25.38
CA LEU A 884 11.28 -21.36 26.01
C LEU A 884 12.75 -21.66 26.30
N PHE A 885 13.60 -21.39 25.31
CA PHE A 885 15.05 -21.49 25.38
C PHE A 885 15.67 -20.59 24.32
N ARG A 886 17.00 -20.52 24.26
CA ARG A 886 17.73 -19.76 23.24
C ARG A 886 18.96 -20.52 22.80
N TYR A 887 19.39 -20.31 21.56
CA TYR A 887 20.74 -20.64 21.11
C TYR A 887 21.65 -19.42 21.30
N VAL A 888 22.91 -19.66 21.65
CA VAL A 888 23.94 -18.60 21.64
C VAL A 888 25.01 -18.98 20.62
N ILE A 889 25.15 -18.17 19.59
CA ILE A 889 26.10 -18.37 18.49
C ILE A 889 27.36 -17.58 18.82
N HIS A 890 28.49 -18.26 18.95
CA HIS A 890 29.78 -17.63 19.24
C HIS A 890 30.62 -17.57 17.97
N TYR A 891 31.09 -16.38 17.60
CA TYR A 891 32.03 -16.21 16.49
C TYR A 891 33.47 -16.28 16.98
N SER A 892 34.37 -16.62 16.05
CA SER A 892 35.81 -16.75 16.34
C SER A 892 36.48 -15.41 16.69
N ASP A 893 35.84 -14.27 16.40
CA ASP A 893 36.30 -12.93 16.79
C ASP A 893 35.88 -12.52 18.22
N GLY A 894 35.19 -13.41 18.94
CA GLY A 894 34.70 -13.17 20.30
C GLY A 894 33.32 -12.50 20.38
N THR A 895 32.71 -12.12 19.26
CA THR A 895 31.33 -11.60 19.24
C THR A 895 30.30 -12.74 19.33
N THR A 896 29.06 -12.40 19.74
CA THR A 896 28.00 -13.39 19.93
C THR A 896 26.65 -12.92 19.42
N GLU A 897 25.83 -13.85 18.94
CA GLU A 897 24.42 -13.63 18.58
C GLU A 897 23.51 -14.50 19.45
N VAL A 898 22.40 -13.92 19.92
CA VAL A 898 21.41 -14.64 20.75
C VAL A 898 20.15 -14.89 19.93
N VAL A 899 19.77 -16.16 19.83
CA VAL A 899 18.61 -16.61 19.05
C VAL A 899 17.54 -17.17 20.00
N PRO A 900 16.57 -16.35 20.45
CA PRO A 900 15.49 -16.84 21.30
C PRO A 900 14.54 -17.76 20.51
N VAL A 901 14.06 -18.82 21.16
CA VAL A 901 13.10 -19.79 20.62
C VAL A 901 11.81 -19.68 21.41
N HIS A 902 10.75 -19.20 20.75
CA HIS A 902 9.47 -18.91 21.39
C HIS A 902 8.47 -20.06 21.22
N SER A 903 7.72 -20.30 22.30
CA SER A 903 6.59 -21.23 22.35
C SER A 903 5.54 -20.87 21.30
N GLU A 904 5.06 -21.85 20.55
CA GLU A 904 4.01 -21.73 19.52
C GLU A 904 4.35 -20.79 18.35
N THR A 905 5.59 -20.29 18.27
CA THR A 905 6.09 -19.50 17.15
C THR A 905 7.24 -20.22 16.44
N ASP A 906 8.25 -20.65 17.20
CA ASP A 906 9.46 -21.28 16.67
C ASP A 906 9.52 -22.79 16.97
N VAL A 907 8.71 -23.24 17.94
CA VAL A 907 8.56 -24.65 18.32
C VAL A 907 7.19 -24.89 18.98
N GLY A 908 6.59 -26.05 18.73
CA GLY A 908 5.31 -26.47 19.32
C GLY A 908 5.47 -27.68 20.26
N ASP A 909 4.37 -28.08 20.93
CA ASP A 909 4.39 -29.30 21.75
C ASP A 909 4.68 -30.50 20.86
N TYR A 910 5.48 -31.43 21.35
CA TYR A 910 5.84 -32.63 20.58
C TYR A 910 4.66 -33.57 20.36
N ARG A 911 3.54 -33.39 21.09
CA ARG A 911 2.29 -34.16 20.97
C ARG A 911 1.17 -33.26 20.47
N GLN A 912 0.68 -33.50 19.26
CA GLN A 912 -0.38 -32.68 18.68
C GLN A 912 -1.44 -33.54 18.01
N GLU A 913 -2.71 -33.17 18.16
CA GLU A 913 -3.79 -33.81 17.41
C GLU A 913 -3.70 -33.49 15.91
N LYS A 914 -3.33 -32.24 15.58
CA LYS A 914 -3.18 -31.75 14.22
C LYS A 914 -1.86 -30.98 14.09
N PRO A 915 -0.73 -31.68 13.89
CA PRO A 915 0.56 -31.05 13.65
C PRO A 915 0.49 -30.08 12.46
N GLN A 916 0.98 -28.86 12.67
CA GLN A 916 1.04 -27.81 11.65
C GLN A 916 2.36 -27.05 11.74
N ALA A 917 2.78 -26.44 10.64
CA ALA A 917 3.91 -25.51 10.63
C ALA A 917 3.58 -24.25 11.44
N LEU A 918 4.62 -23.61 11.95
CA LEU A 918 4.54 -22.41 12.79
C LEU A 918 5.18 -21.21 12.05
N PRO A 919 4.93 -19.97 12.49
CA PRO A 919 5.52 -18.78 11.87
C PRO A 919 7.04 -18.83 11.70
N GLY A 920 7.77 -19.31 12.72
CA GLY A 920 9.23 -19.40 12.72
C GLY A 920 9.81 -20.76 12.31
N ALA A 921 8.98 -21.80 12.15
CA ALA A 921 9.48 -23.16 11.89
C ALA A 921 8.55 -24.02 11.02
N ALA A 922 9.14 -24.71 10.04
CA ALA A 922 8.44 -25.72 9.25
C ALA A 922 8.20 -27.00 10.06
N LEU A 923 7.08 -27.68 9.81
CA LEU A 923 6.86 -29.03 10.31
C LEU A 923 7.76 -30.00 9.51
N ALA A 924 8.85 -30.45 10.11
CA ALA A 924 9.89 -31.24 9.47
C ALA A 924 9.54 -32.73 9.41
N TRP A 925 8.92 -33.25 10.46
CA TRP A 925 8.50 -34.64 10.53
C TRP A 925 7.30 -34.80 11.46
N THR A 926 6.40 -35.71 11.08
CA THR A 926 5.28 -36.11 11.93
C THR A 926 4.93 -37.57 11.73
N ARG A 927 4.45 -38.21 12.82
CA ARG A 927 3.90 -39.57 12.80
C ARG A 927 2.87 -39.73 13.89
N ARG A 928 1.73 -40.35 13.58
CA ARG A 928 0.69 -40.65 14.57
C ARG A 928 1.20 -41.63 15.62
N TYR A 929 0.96 -41.33 16.89
CA TYR A 929 1.28 -42.25 17.99
C TYR A 929 0.28 -43.41 18.02
N PRO A 930 0.74 -44.67 18.10
CA PRO A 930 -0.13 -45.84 18.12
C PRO A 930 -1.20 -45.75 19.22
N GLY A 931 -2.45 -46.03 18.86
CA GLY A 931 -3.57 -46.08 19.81
C GLY A 931 -4.05 -44.71 20.33
N THR A 932 -3.62 -43.58 19.75
CA THR A 932 -4.03 -42.24 20.19
C THR A 932 -4.50 -41.33 19.04
N SER A 933 -5.12 -40.20 19.37
CA SER A 933 -5.39 -39.10 18.43
C SER A 933 -4.17 -38.21 18.19
N LEU A 934 -3.11 -38.35 18.99
CA LEU A 934 -1.94 -37.50 18.98
C LEU A 934 -0.91 -37.99 17.96
N SER A 935 -0.16 -37.05 17.42
CA SER A 935 0.96 -37.27 16.51
C SER A 935 2.19 -36.56 17.04
N ALA A 936 3.34 -37.17 16.77
CA ALA A 936 4.64 -36.60 17.02
C ALA A 936 4.86 -35.39 16.10
N ALA A 937 5.48 -34.32 16.60
CA ALA A 937 5.82 -33.14 15.81
C ALA A 937 7.28 -32.73 16.02
N VAL A 938 8.06 -32.71 14.94
CA VAL A 938 9.41 -32.13 14.90
C VAL A 938 9.40 -30.93 13.96
N TYR A 939 10.06 -29.87 14.39
CA TYR A 939 10.13 -28.59 13.71
C TYR A 939 11.53 -28.32 13.16
N ALA A 940 11.60 -27.72 11.98
CA ALA A 940 12.82 -27.18 11.38
C ALA A 940 12.78 -25.65 11.47
N MET A 941 13.54 -25.09 12.40
CA MET A 941 13.73 -23.65 12.55
C MET A 941 14.95 -23.22 11.74
N GLN A 942 14.82 -22.14 10.97
CA GLN A 942 15.93 -21.53 10.22
C GLN A 942 16.34 -20.23 10.91
N TRP A 943 17.64 -20.04 11.10
CA TRP A 943 18.23 -18.77 11.51
C TRP A 943 19.20 -18.29 10.43
N ASN A 944 18.93 -17.11 9.87
CA ASN A 944 19.82 -16.48 8.89
C ASN A 944 20.95 -15.78 9.64
N ASN A 945 22.20 -16.10 9.28
CA ASN A 945 23.36 -15.51 9.91
C ASN A 945 23.47 -14.03 9.48
N PRO A 946 23.42 -13.06 10.42
CA PRO A 946 23.61 -11.64 10.08
C PRO A 946 25.05 -11.34 9.65
N HIS A 947 26.00 -12.22 9.98
CA HIS A 947 27.44 -12.10 9.73
C HIS A 947 28.00 -13.32 8.99
N PRO A 948 27.56 -13.59 7.74
CA PRO A 948 28.00 -14.75 6.96
C PRO A 948 29.51 -14.74 6.65
N GLU A 949 30.15 -13.59 6.74
CA GLU A 949 31.60 -13.39 6.59
C GLU A 949 32.41 -13.86 7.81
N LYS A 950 31.77 -13.97 8.99
CA LYS A 950 32.44 -14.38 10.23
C LYS A 950 32.39 -15.89 10.39
N GLU A 951 33.46 -16.44 10.95
CA GLU A 951 33.51 -17.86 11.32
C GLU A 951 32.75 -18.08 12.62
N VAL A 952 31.72 -18.93 12.60
CA VAL A 952 31.05 -19.43 13.80
C VAL A 952 31.95 -20.48 14.44
N ALA A 953 32.38 -20.21 15.68
CA ALA A 953 33.23 -21.10 16.46
C ALA A 953 32.40 -22.23 17.09
N THR A 954 31.42 -21.87 17.92
CA THR A 954 30.60 -22.82 18.67
C THR A 954 29.16 -22.33 18.85
N ILE A 955 28.27 -23.26 19.20
CA ILE A 955 26.90 -22.98 19.61
C ILE A 955 26.70 -23.50 21.04
N ASP A 956 25.96 -22.76 21.85
CA ASP A 956 25.46 -23.18 23.17
C ASP A 956 23.95 -23.40 23.18
#